data_AF-A0A3S8UAM5-F1
#
_entry.id   AF-A0A3S8UAM5-F1
#
_cell.length_a   1.000
_cell.length_b   1.000
_cell.length_c   1.000
_cell.angle_alpha   90.00
_cell.angle_beta   90.00
_cell.angle_gamma   90.00
#
_symmetry.space_group_name_H-M   'P 1'
#
loop_
_entity.id
_entity.type
_entity.pdbx_description
1 polymer ?
#
loop_
_entity_poly.entity_id
_entity_poly.type
_entity_poly.pdbx_seq_one_letter_code
_entity_poly.pdbx_strand_id
1 'polypeptide(L)'
;MAKSTTDAAAPKTIAAISSPRIISSSPSGTVWIPESRHVLHRNHLKVDHSTNQGATSNRFCCQAELGLPYRASVSENLPNNGLGMTLLLLRRAQNRCRDRFHRGTRDSLRAAGQHCGCGNKADTTSDGIGKNPSPERHVQHLRGTNPDKAGKDGEDYNRRKHLFHILLGLITRCSDSLMAKVGRAYDETKSGISTLRWPAFALALTQLVPNPALAQMQPEGVDLGLFQPGDLCGGAVDPMPLSRSSLSPVRMRPDAEPDLVLAEFTEQPDNVSTTYEPSKEGAGSSAPPAKAGTGDSPVAYADNPAMAREHAALMALVPLEDATHVAVENGSWFSTATWQSGQIPGADAKVLIPEGVTVTYDEVADDPLFSLRIDGDLTFATDRDSRMVIDTLVIAPGGRLQIGTAQQPIEPQVKVDILIAGTGAIDLEWDPLLLSRGVISHGSVEIHGAPKTTFLKTGDSPSRGDTQLLLEKAPEGWRVGDTIVVTGTRKRGWAWDNTARAVIHHLSEDEIVTITALEGNRVTIDQPLLFNHHPPRADLAPYVANVTRTIRFASLGGAETPLSTRGHVMFMHSDAVDVRYAAFDHLGRTDKSRAAFDLSALDKVMPDSNIKGRYSLHLHKTGMANQEAPAMVVGNSVIGSPGWGYVHHSSHADFIDNVAFDVFGAAFAAEDGNETGIWLRNIAIRATGFDKGEEAAKSGAERHDNGRSGDGFFFAGRLVEAAENVAANTTHGFVWMHRSAPSGPVKSTLHHPEIAYGRATLEPSSPPIQGFRDNEAFGTEIGLMVIKASTVQGHDVWSVLDGFLNWETAKGVDISYSGHYTLMNLDLIAAAEQGFFAPDVGVNVGTNSFDVVVNKVRLERFPVGIRIEQGFTFPVTEEEVGVDLIDVVAVDVPEVIRSSSQIRYQLLTSDQLLQDGVEPILQPIEIGANEDLQLWMDRSDSIGRSTRQHPGDPQTINRWDVPDLLRSTGYFTDASGRRVALIPDLSTDRATGAVHKYSVPVILNIPESELQSWGAVHRGTLDPDNAPPVAQDDIIVTNLGAPVVIEPLKNDGDPDGDPLTLEGTTDPRHGDLASGTDGSLVYRPNPGRVGTDAFTYWAADSKGNYAPATVRITVVEP
;
A
#
# COMPACT_ATOMS: atom_id res chain seq x y z
N MET A 1 38.98 19.91 -38.21
CA MET A 1 39.59 19.89 -39.58
C MET A 1 40.52 18.68 -39.68
N ALA A 2 40.61 18.06 -40.86
CA ALA A 2 41.67 17.16 -41.36
C ALA A 2 42.49 16.22 -40.42
N LYS A 3 42.29 14.89 -40.62
CA LYS A 3 43.32 13.82 -40.72
C LYS A 3 44.19 13.44 -39.48
N SER A 4 44.60 12.17 -39.27
CA SER A 4 44.26 10.87 -39.90
C SER A 4 44.92 9.66 -39.20
N THR A 5 44.22 8.52 -39.12
CA THR A 5 44.71 7.10 -39.23
C THR A 5 45.97 6.61 -38.48
N THR A 6 45.87 5.50 -37.73
CA THR A 6 46.22 4.13 -38.20
C THR A 6 45.93 3.05 -37.13
N ASP A 7 45.80 1.79 -37.54
CA ASP A 7 45.21 0.69 -36.76
C ASP A 7 46.19 -0.22 -35.98
N ALA A 8 45.59 -0.93 -35.01
CA ALA A 8 45.85 -2.32 -34.56
C ALA A 8 47.27 -2.83 -34.23
N ALA A 9 47.42 -3.36 -32.99
CA ALA A 9 47.80 -4.75 -32.75
C ALA A 9 47.62 -5.20 -31.28
N ALA A 10 46.90 -6.31 -31.08
CA ALA A 10 46.94 -7.16 -29.87
C ALA A 10 47.59 -8.52 -30.26
N PRO A 11 47.68 -9.56 -29.40
CA PRO A 11 47.39 -9.65 -27.97
C PRO A 11 48.54 -10.30 -27.14
N LYS A 12 48.33 -10.53 -25.83
CA LYS A 12 48.82 -11.76 -25.17
C LYS A 12 48.15 -12.09 -23.83
N THR A 13 47.75 -13.35 -23.70
CA THR A 13 47.12 -14.01 -22.55
C THR A 13 48.09 -14.22 -21.38
N ILE A 14 47.57 -14.27 -20.15
CA ILE A 14 48.11 -15.04 -19.00
C ILE A 14 46.92 -15.52 -18.14
N ALA A 15 47.06 -16.65 -17.47
CA ALA A 15 45.99 -17.33 -16.72
C ALA A 15 45.97 -16.99 -15.22
N ALA A 16 44.89 -17.38 -14.53
CA ALA A 16 44.63 -17.15 -13.11
C ALA A 16 45.54 -17.96 -12.15
N ILE A 17 45.55 -17.59 -10.85
CA ILE A 17 45.62 -18.48 -9.67
C ILE A 17 45.45 -17.69 -8.33
N SER A 18 44.56 -18.21 -7.47
CA SER A 18 44.40 -18.07 -5.98
C SER A 18 44.68 -16.76 -5.20
N SER A 19 43.72 -16.41 -4.34
CA SER A 19 43.81 -15.65 -3.06
C SER A 19 44.75 -16.33 -2.01
N PRO A 20 44.95 -15.84 -0.75
CA PRO A 20 44.38 -14.65 -0.06
C PRO A 20 45.36 -13.82 0.85
N ARG A 21 44.78 -12.87 1.62
CA ARG A 21 45.25 -12.20 2.88
C ARG A 21 45.88 -10.79 2.84
N ILE A 22 45.11 -9.85 3.43
CA ILE A 22 45.46 -8.87 4.49
C ILE A 22 46.97 -8.58 4.75
N ILE A 23 47.39 -7.31 4.57
CA ILE A 23 48.11 -6.49 5.58
C ILE A 23 48.22 -5.02 5.08
N SER A 24 48.43 -4.09 6.01
CA SER A 24 48.48 -2.62 5.81
C SER A 24 49.70 -2.09 5.06
N SER A 25 49.58 -0.90 4.45
CA SER A 25 50.40 0.28 4.81
C SER A 25 50.06 1.53 3.95
N SER A 26 50.33 2.72 4.51
CA SER A 26 50.21 4.02 3.83
C SER A 26 51.53 4.44 3.16
N PRO A 27 51.50 5.46 2.27
CA PRO A 27 52.64 6.37 2.14
C PRO A 27 52.26 7.87 2.23
N SER A 28 52.75 8.47 3.32
CA SER A 28 53.18 9.88 3.53
C SER A 28 53.24 10.90 2.37
N GLY A 29 52.87 12.17 2.68
CA GLY A 29 53.29 13.38 1.94
C GLY A 29 52.56 14.67 2.37
N THR A 30 52.84 15.34 3.50
CA THR A 30 54.02 16.20 3.81
C THR A 30 54.02 17.54 3.04
N VAL A 31 53.95 18.74 3.66
CA VAL A 31 53.64 19.18 5.05
C VAL A 31 53.41 20.71 5.09
N TRP A 32 52.65 21.27 6.05
CA TRP A 32 52.81 22.65 6.60
C TRP A 32 52.09 22.81 7.97
N ILE A 33 52.67 23.63 8.87
CA ILE A 33 52.12 24.03 10.18
C ILE A 33 52.50 25.51 10.43
N PRO A 34 51.82 26.25 11.31
CA PRO A 34 52.44 26.46 12.63
C PRO A 34 51.47 26.50 13.83
N GLU A 35 51.79 25.77 14.89
CA GLU A 35 51.23 25.98 16.23
C GLU A 35 52.00 27.07 17.02
N SER A 36 51.31 27.67 17.99
CA SER A 36 51.91 28.15 19.24
C SER A 36 51.23 27.42 20.42
N ARG A 37 51.91 26.47 21.08
CA ARG A 37 52.74 26.69 22.29
C ARG A 37 51.93 27.19 23.51
N HIS A 38 52.06 26.65 24.74
CA HIS A 38 53.16 25.86 25.32
C HIS A 38 52.75 25.16 26.67
N VAL A 39 53.14 23.89 26.89
CA VAL A 39 53.83 23.36 28.14
C VAL A 39 52.97 23.28 29.45
N LEU A 40 53.13 22.37 30.46
CA LEU A 40 54.25 21.58 31.00
C LEU A 40 53.85 20.17 31.58
N HIS A 41 54.45 19.11 31.02
CA HIS A 41 54.90 17.81 31.60
C HIS A 41 54.46 17.19 32.98
N ARG A 42 54.21 15.86 32.91
CA ARG A 42 54.80 14.70 33.67
C ARG A 42 54.25 14.17 35.02
N ASN A 43 53.84 12.88 34.97
CA ASN A 43 54.25 11.71 35.82
C ASN A 43 53.81 11.69 37.33
N HIS A 44 53.69 10.54 38.05
CA HIS A 44 54.05 9.11 37.81
C HIS A 44 53.30 8.14 38.78
N LEU A 45 53.26 6.83 38.45
CA LEU A 45 53.18 5.63 39.34
C LEU A 45 51.92 5.45 40.23
N LYS A 46 51.13 4.35 40.10
CA LYS A 46 51.35 2.94 40.53
C LYS A 46 51.38 2.69 42.06
N VAL A 47 50.49 1.82 42.55
CA VAL A 47 50.78 0.47 43.14
C VAL A 47 49.47 -0.16 43.68
N ASP A 48 49.26 -1.46 43.43
CA ASP A 48 48.21 -2.28 44.05
C ASP A 48 48.58 -2.78 45.46
N HIS A 49 47.59 -3.04 46.32
CA HIS A 49 47.43 -4.40 46.86
C HIS A 49 46.07 -4.67 47.52
N SER A 50 45.57 -5.89 47.27
CA SER A 50 44.37 -6.53 47.80
C SER A 50 44.45 -6.94 49.29
N THR A 51 43.32 -6.95 50.01
CA THR A 51 42.55 -8.17 50.40
C THR A 51 41.56 -7.92 51.56
N ASN A 52 40.28 -8.25 51.40
CA ASN A 52 39.69 -9.45 52.04
C ASN A 52 38.24 -9.72 51.59
N GLN A 53 37.78 -10.97 51.75
CA GLN A 53 36.42 -11.46 51.41
C GLN A 53 35.62 -11.80 52.68
N GLY A 54 34.30 -12.02 52.58
CA GLY A 54 33.55 -12.82 53.57
C GLY A 54 32.15 -12.35 53.94
N ALA A 55 31.15 -12.73 53.14
CA ALA A 55 29.71 -12.44 53.28
C ALA A 55 29.05 -12.74 54.65
N THR A 56 27.88 -12.13 54.94
CA THR A 56 26.58 -12.86 55.10
C THR A 56 25.33 -11.98 55.37
N SER A 57 24.16 -12.54 55.04
CA SER A 57 22.79 -12.33 55.60
C SER A 57 21.94 -11.06 55.30
N ASN A 58 20.93 -11.27 54.43
CA ASN A 58 19.48 -10.99 54.58
C ASN A 58 18.90 -9.73 55.29
N ARG A 59 18.24 -8.91 54.46
CA ARG A 59 16.84 -8.39 54.56
C ARG A 59 16.37 -7.38 55.63
N PHE A 60 15.53 -6.48 55.11
CA PHE A 60 14.50 -5.61 55.74
C PHE A 60 14.90 -4.30 56.42
N CYS A 61 14.08 -3.27 56.15
CA CYS A 61 14.28 -1.86 56.48
C CYS A 61 13.49 -1.42 57.72
N CYS A 62 13.90 -0.33 58.39
CA CYS A 62 13.04 0.85 58.56
C CYS A 62 13.71 2.09 59.19
N GLN A 63 13.15 3.26 58.86
CA GLN A 63 13.12 4.54 59.60
C GLN A 63 14.40 5.38 59.84
N ALA A 64 14.60 6.35 58.93
CA ALA A 64 14.32 7.79 59.10
C ALA A 64 14.98 8.65 60.21
N GLU A 65 15.42 9.85 59.82
CA GLU A 65 15.27 11.10 60.61
C GLU A 65 15.20 12.34 59.68
N LEU A 66 14.93 13.54 60.24
CA LEU A 66 14.67 14.80 59.50
C LEU A 66 15.55 15.96 60.02
N GLY A 67 15.98 16.88 59.14
CA GLY A 67 16.77 18.06 59.53
C GLY A 67 16.66 19.26 58.57
N LEU A 68 16.31 20.42 59.13
CA LEU A 68 16.37 21.79 58.54
C LEU A 68 17.65 22.50 59.10
N PRO A 69 17.93 23.84 58.96
CA PRO A 69 17.22 24.94 58.28
C PRO A 69 18.06 26.02 57.52
N TYR A 70 17.38 26.79 56.64
CA TYR A 70 17.45 28.25 56.33
C TYR A 70 18.74 29.12 56.45
N ARG A 71 18.91 30.02 55.45
CA ARG A 71 18.91 31.51 55.59
C ARG A 71 18.96 32.25 54.21
N ALA A 72 18.68 33.56 54.07
CA ALA A 72 17.42 34.31 54.28
C ALA A 72 17.56 35.83 53.92
N SER A 73 16.57 36.42 53.23
CA SER A 73 16.20 37.87 53.22
C SER A 73 14.86 38.06 52.46
N VAL A 74 13.70 38.36 53.06
CA VAL A 74 13.23 39.65 53.67
C VAL A 74 12.88 40.70 52.59
N SER A 75 11.70 41.34 52.55
CA SER A 75 10.70 41.67 53.60
C SER A 75 9.21 41.57 53.18
N GLU A 76 8.35 41.20 54.15
CA GLU A 76 7.07 41.86 54.59
C GLU A 76 6.06 42.45 53.56
N ASN A 77 4.73 42.31 53.67
CA ASN A 77 3.86 42.22 54.87
C ASN A 77 2.52 41.46 54.64
N LEU A 78 1.94 40.96 55.75
CA LEU A 78 0.55 40.45 55.91
C LEU A 78 -0.38 41.61 56.42
N PRO A 79 -1.63 41.51 56.96
CA PRO A 79 -2.45 40.37 57.48
C PRO A 79 -3.99 40.46 57.14
N ASN A 80 -4.99 39.70 57.67
CA ASN A 80 -5.12 38.42 58.43
C ASN A 80 -6.59 37.90 58.40
N ASN A 81 -6.78 36.69 58.96
CA ASN A 81 -7.96 36.14 59.70
C ASN A 81 -8.76 35.02 58.98
N GLY A 82 -9.05 33.86 59.60
CA GLY A 82 -8.49 33.29 60.85
C GLY A 82 -9.41 32.29 61.60
N LEU A 83 -8.80 31.37 62.36
CA LEU A 83 -9.37 30.50 63.42
C LEU A 83 -10.29 29.33 62.96
N GLY A 84 -10.27 28.12 63.56
CA GLY A 84 -9.33 27.55 64.55
C GLY A 84 -9.87 26.28 65.28
N MET A 85 -8.98 25.53 65.97
CA MET A 85 -9.22 24.39 66.90
C MET A 85 -9.56 22.98 66.30
N THR A 86 -9.19 21.81 66.88
CA THR A 86 -8.25 21.45 67.98
C THR A 86 -7.85 19.94 68.04
N LEU A 87 -6.63 19.68 68.54
CA LEU A 87 -5.92 18.49 69.12
C LEU A 87 -6.76 17.32 69.76
N LEU A 88 -6.24 16.13 70.16
CA LEU A 88 -5.01 15.29 69.92
C LEU A 88 -5.17 13.84 70.51
N LEU A 89 -4.43 12.85 69.97
CA LEU A 89 -3.85 11.61 70.59
C LEU A 89 -4.54 10.83 71.75
N LEU A 90 -4.74 9.49 71.61
CA LEU A 90 -3.94 8.43 72.32
C LEU A 90 -4.29 6.93 72.07
N ARG A 91 -3.22 6.12 72.13
CA ARG A 91 -2.97 4.65 72.09
C ARG A 91 -4.01 3.57 72.56
N ARG A 92 -3.84 2.39 71.94
CA ARG A 92 -3.93 0.97 72.44
C ARG A 92 -5.29 0.21 72.54
N ALA A 93 -5.47 -0.70 71.58
CA ALA A 93 -5.72 -2.15 71.70
C ALA A 93 -6.93 -2.75 72.52
N GLN A 94 -7.69 -3.58 71.79
CA GLN A 94 -8.51 -4.75 72.22
C GLN A 94 -9.88 -4.57 72.96
N ASN A 95 -10.90 -5.14 72.31
CA ASN A 95 -12.01 -5.95 72.86
C ASN A 95 -13.14 -5.29 73.70
N ARG A 96 -14.24 -4.94 73.03
CA ARG A 96 -15.61 -5.53 73.18
C ARG A 96 -16.61 -4.84 72.24
N CYS A 97 -17.59 -5.45 71.57
CA CYS A 97 -18.48 -6.60 71.85
C CYS A 97 -19.58 -6.33 72.91
N ARG A 98 -20.81 -6.14 72.43
CA ARG A 98 -22.09 -6.04 73.18
C ARG A 98 -23.22 -6.21 72.15
N ASP A 99 -24.35 -6.92 72.32
CA ASP A 99 -24.93 -7.85 73.31
C ASP A 99 -25.52 -9.04 72.46
N ARG A 100 -25.74 -10.32 72.83
CA ARG A 100 -25.63 -11.14 74.07
C ARG A 100 -25.78 -12.65 73.73
N PHE A 101 -25.23 -13.53 74.59
CA PHE A 101 -25.78 -14.87 74.96
C PHE A 101 -25.79 -15.99 73.86
N HIS A 102 -25.99 -17.29 74.15
CA HIS A 102 -25.49 -18.14 75.26
C HIS A 102 -25.48 -19.63 74.84
N ARG A 103 -24.89 -20.48 75.70
CA ARG A 103 -24.84 -21.97 75.75
C ARG A 103 -25.98 -22.75 75.05
N GLY A 104 -25.68 -23.93 74.52
CA GLY A 104 -26.68 -25.02 74.44
C GLY A 104 -26.35 -26.20 73.51
N THR A 105 -26.06 -27.38 74.07
CA THR A 105 -26.18 -28.67 73.37
C THR A 105 -27.58 -29.24 73.59
N ARG A 106 -28.29 -29.62 72.53
CA ARG A 106 -29.12 -30.84 72.43
C ARG A 106 -29.74 -31.01 71.05
N ASP A 107 -29.54 -32.20 70.49
CA ASP A 107 -30.50 -33.12 69.87
C ASP A 107 -31.59 -32.54 68.92
N SER A 108 -31.78 -33.06 67.70
CA SER A 108 -31.76 -34.48 67.29
C SER A 108 -31.49 -34.62 65.76
N LEU A 109 -31.23 -35.78 65.14
CA LEU A 109 -30.81 -37.12 65.60
C LEU A 109 -30.19 -37.93 64.43
N ARG A 110 -29.70 -39.14 64.76
CA ARG A 110 -29.43 -40.28 63.85
C ARG A 110 -30.73 -40.76 63.14
N ALA A 111 -30.72 -41.62 62.12
CA ALA A 111 -29.75 -42.64 61.70
C ALA A 111 -29.80 -42.87 60.16
N ALA A 112 -28.90 -43.64 59.51
CA ALA A 112 -27.69 -44.38 59.92
C ALA A 112 -26.54 -44.06 58.91
N GLY A 113 -25.24 -44.27 59.15
CA GLY A 113 -24.54 -45.58 59.14
C GLY A 113 -24.16 -46.02 57.71
N GLN A 114 -22.97 -46.53 57.38
CA GLN A 114 -21.75 -46.76 58.17
C GLN A 114 -20.53 -47.07 57.23
N HIS A 115 -19.30 -46.82 57.71
CA HIS A 115 -17.98 -47.37 57.27
C HIS A 115 -17.48 -47.41 55.80
N CYS A 116 -16.29 -46.80 55.62
CA CYS A 116 -15.01 -47.39 55.16
C CYS A 116 -14.97 -48.50 54.08
N GLY A 117 -14.12 -48.31 53.06
CA GLY A 117 -13.57 -49.41 52.26
C GLY A 117 -12.54 -48.98 51.21
N CYS A 118 -11.40 -49.68 51.13
CA CYS A 118 -10.56 -49.74 49.92
C CYS A 118 -10.92 -51.03 49.17
N GLY A 119 -10.94 -51.02 47.83
CA GLY A 119 -11.22 -52.24 47.07
C GLY A 119 -11.00 -52.10 45.56
N ASN A 120 -10.32 -53.09 44.97
CA ASN A 120 -10.22 -53.26 43.52
C ASN A 120 -11.34 -54.19 43.02
N LYS A 121 -11.79 -53.96 41.78
CA LYS A 121 -12.40 -54.90 40.80
C LYS A 121 -13.39 -55.98 41.29
N ALA A 122 -14.61 -55.94 40.75
CA ALA A 122 -15.24 -57.08 40.04
C ALA A 122 -16.50 -56.62 39.24
N ASP A 123 -16.86 -57.39 38.21
CA ASP A 123 -18.06 -57.30 37.35
C ASP A 123 -19.39 -57.49 38.14
N THR A 124 -20.61 -57.22 37.65
CA THR A 124 -21.21 -57.51 36.31
C THR A 124 -22.48 -56.68 36.02
N THR A 125 -22.74 -56.34 34.74
CA THR A 125 -24.07 -56.23 34.01
C THR A 125 -25.25 -55.44 34.65
N SER A 126 -26.17 -54.76 33.96
CA SER A 126 -26.55 -54.53 32.54
C SER A 126 -27.78 -53.59 32.54
N ASP A 127 -28.23 -52.85 31.52
CA ASP A 127 -27.77 -52.49 30.16
C ASP A 127 -28.66 -51.32 29.65
N GLY A 128 -28.39 -50.64 28.53
CA GLY A 128 -27.27 -50.77 27.60
C GLY A 128 -27.43 -49.91 26.33
N ILE A 129 -26.45 -50.05 25.41
CA ILE A 129 -26.43 -49.72 23.96
C ILE A 129 -26.87 -48.28 23.55
N GLY A 130 -26.04 -47.45 22.90
CA GLY A 130 -24.65 -47.63 22.44
C GLY A 130 -24.12 -46.39 21.69
N LYS A 131 -22.79 -46.31 21.46
CA LYS A 131 -22.10 -45.20 20.76
C LYS A 131 -21.28 -45.69 19.55
N ASN A 132 -20.78 -44.75 18.74
CA ASN A 132 -19.73 -44.90 17.71
C ASN A 132 -18.57 -45.79 18.16
N PRO A 133 -17.80 -46.40 17.22
CA PRO A 133 -16.53 -45.75 16.86
C PRO A 133 -16.04 -45.98 15.40
N SER A 134 -14.93 -45.31 15.05
CA SER A 134 -13.97 -45.71 13.99
C SER A 134 -13.03 -46.81 14.50
N PRO A 135 -12.21 -47.45 13.63
CA PRO A 135 -10.75 -47.37 13.81
C PRO A 135 -9.90 -47.53 12.52
N GLU A 136 -8.57 -47.50 12.70
CA GLU A 136 -7.50 -47.61 11.69
C GLU A 136 -7.04 -49.05 11.32
N ARG A 137 -6.32 -49.12 10.18
CA ARG A 137 -5.16 -49.99 9.81
C ARG A 137 -5.24 -51.53 9.74
N HIS A 138 -4.79 -51.99 8.56
CA HIS A 138 -3.73 -52.99 8.31
C HIS A 138 -4.03 -54.46 7.89
N VAL A 139 -3.39 -54.79 6.74
CA VAL A 139 -2.69 -56.06 6.37
C VAL A 139 -3.39 -57.14 5.51
N GLN A 140 -2.84 -57.22 4.28
CA GLN A 140 -2.65 -58.38 3.37
C GLN A 140 -3.78 -58.95 2.48
N HIS A 141 -3.30 -59.57 1.39
CA HIS A 141 -4.02 -60.05 0.21
C HIS A 141 -5.02 -61.19 0.45
N LEU A 142 -6.00 -61.29 -0.46
CA LEU A 142 -6.07 -62.44 -1.40
C LEU A 142 -6.93 -62.11 -2.65
N ARG A 143 -6.81 -62.92 -3.70
CA ARG A 143 -7.53 -62.75 -5.00
C ARG A 143 -8.88 -63.47 -4.97
N GLY A 144 -9.92 -62.95 -5.62
CA GLY A 144 -11.23 -63.65 -5.67
C GLY A 144 -12.39 -63.00 -6.46
N THR A 145 -12.25 -62.88 -7.78
CA THR A 145 -13.32 -62.95 -8.81
C THR A 145 -14.81 -62.73 -8.42
N ASN A 146 -15.45 -61.66 -8.94
CA ASN A 146 -16.69 -61.78 -9.75
C ASN A 146 -17.00 -60.49 -10.55
N PRO A 147 -16.96 -60.48 -11.91
CA PRO A 147 -17.15 -59.28 -12.71
C PRO A 147 -18.59 -59.15 -13.27
N ASP A 148 -19.58 -58.79 -12.45
CA ASP A 148 -20.96 -58.60 -12.96
C ASP A 148 -21.86 -57.62 -12.15
N LYS A 149 -21.26 -56.54 -11.61
CA LYS A 149 -22.01 -55.48 -10.89
C LYS A 149 -21.67 -54.03 -11.26
N ALA A 150 -20.74 -53.79 -12.19
CA ALA A 150 -20.36 -52.43 -12.60
C ALA A 150 -21.40 -51.69 -13.48
N GLY A 151 -22.57 -52.30 -13.74
CA GLY A 151 -23.53 -51.83 -14.75
C GLY A 151 -24.84 -51.22 -14.24
N LYS A 152 -25.02 -50.97 -12.93
CA LYS A 152 -26.27 -50.37 -12.39
C LYS A 152 -26.12 -49.28 -11.34
N ASP A 153 -24.99 -49.22 -10.62
CA ASP A 153 -24.80 -48.19 -9.58
C ASP A 153 -24.35 -46.82 -10.18
N GLY A 154 -24.03 -46.76 -11.48
CA GLY A 154 -23.63 -45.54 -12.19
C GLY A 154 -24.77 -44.60 -12.60
N GLU A 155 -26.00 -45.11 -12.80
CA GLU A 155 -27.12 -44.26 -13.27
C GLU A 155 -27.76 -43.43 -12.15
N ASP A 156 -27.79 -43.94 -10.90
CA ASP A 156 -28.43 -43.24 -9.77
C ASP A 156 -27.53 -42.15 -9.14
N TYR A 157 -26.22 -42.20 -9.38
CA TYR A 157 -25.29 -41.13 -8.99
C TYR A 157 -25.54 -39.85 -9.82
N ASN A 158 -25.66 -39.99 -11.14
CA ASN A 158 -25.80 -38.85 -12.05
C ASN A 158 -27.15 -38.11 -11.90
N ARG A 159 -28.21 -38.78 -11.44
CA ARG A 159 -29.50 -38.11 -11.15
C ARG A 159 -29.46 -37.19 -9.92
N ARG A 160 -28.50 -37.34 -9.00
CA ARG A 160 -28.40 -36.51 -7.79
C ARG A 160 -27.62 -35.21 -7.99
N LYS A 161 -26.67 -35.13 -8.94
CA LYS A 161 -25.94 -33.88 -9.24
C LYS A 161 -26.85 -32.79 -9.82
N HIS A 162 -27.79 -33.12 -10.70
CA HIS A 162 -28.61 -32.10 -11.38
C HIS A 162 -29.59 -31.33 -10.46
N LEU A 163 -30.03 -31.91 -9.34
CA LEU A 163 -30.88 -31.20 -8.36
C LEU A 163 -30.08 -30.26 -7.44
N PHE A 164 -28.77 -30.47 -7.28
CA PHE A 164 -27.95 -29.66 -6.37
C PHE A 164 -27.60 -28.28 -6.94
N HIS A 165 -27.41 -28.17 -8.26
CA HIS A 165 -27.09 -26.89 -8.92
C HIS A 165 -28.29 -25.94 -9.03
N ILE A 166 -29.52 -26.45 -9.13
CA ILE A 166 -30.73 -25.61 -9.22
C ILE A 166 -31.09 -25.00 -7.86
N LEU A 167 -30.76 -25.68 -6.75
CA LEU A 167 -31.04 -25.15 -5.41
C LEU A 167 -30.04 -24.06 -4.98
N LEU A 168 -28.77 -24.14 -5.41
CA LEU A 168 -27.73 -23.17 -5.03
C LEU A 168 -28.00 -21.77 -5.60
N GLY A 169 -28.45 -21.67 -6.86
CA GLY A 169 -28.71 -20.39 -7.54
C GLY A 169 -29.95 -19.62 -7.06
N LEU A 170 -30.81 -20.25 -6.25
CA LEU A 170 -32.00 -19.62 -5.66
C LEU A 170 -31.81 -19.22 -4.19
N ILE A 171 -30.79 -19.74 -3.50
CA ILE A 171 -30.52 -19.41 -2.10
C ILE A 171 -29.68 -18.12 -2.00
N THR A 172 -28.66 -17.93 -2.83
CA THR A 172 -27.82 -16.71 -2.86
C THR A 172 -28.64 -15.45 -3.10
N ARG A 173 -29.41 -15.40 -4.20
CA ARG A 173 -30.22 -14.22 -4.56
C ARG A 173 -31.28 -13.82 -3.52
N CYS A 174 -31.59 -14.68 -2.55
CA CYS A 174 -32.44 -14.36 -1.41
C CYS A 174 -31.68 -14.12 -0.09
N SER A 175 -30.48 -14.69 0.11
CA SER A 175 -29.64 -14.39 1.29
C SER A 175 -29.09 -12.96 1.22
N ASP A 176 -28.63 -12.53 0.06
CA ASP A 176 -27.81 -11.32 -0.06
C ASP A 176 -28.67 -10.07 0.15
N SER A 177 -29.88 -10.08 -0.43
CA SER A 177 -30.93 -9.06 -0.22
C SER A 177 -31.43 -8.98 1.23
N LEU A 178 -31.39 -10.09 1.97
CA LEU A 178 -31.80 -10.14 3.38
C LEU A 178 -30.67 -9.68 4.30
N MET A 179 -29.44 -10.15 4.08
CA MET A 179 -28.26 -9.72 4.85
C MET A 179 -27.94 -8.24 4.64
N ALA A 180 -28.07 -7.71 3.41
CA ALA A 180 -27.93 -6.27 3.12
C ALA A 180 -29.04 -5.38 3.72
N LYS A 181 -30.06 -5.98 4.36
CA LYS A 181 -31.08 -5.28 5.17
C LYS A 181 -30.90 -5.53 6.67
N VAL A 182 -30.47 -6.73 7.07
CA VAL A 182 -30.13 -7.03 8.48
C VAL A 182 -28.87 -6.27 8.93
N GLY A 183 -27.86 -6.11 8.06
CA GLY A 183 -26.67 -5.30 8.34
C GLY A 183 -27.02 -3.84 8.61
N ARG A 184 -27.81 -3.19 7.74
CA ARG A 184 -28.30 -1.82 7.95
C ARG A 184 -29.04 -1.65 9.28
N ALA A 185 -29.89 -2.61 9.66
CA ALA A 185 -30.57 -2.60 10.96
C ALA A 185 -29.61 -2.81 12.17
N TYR A 186 -28.44 -3.41 11.95
CA TYR A 186 -27.41 -3.62 12.98
C TYR A 186 -26.54 -2.37 13.20
N ASP A 187 -26.27 -1.60 12.15
CA ASP A 187 -25.51 -0.35 12.26
C ASP A 187 -26.37 0.82 12.77
N GLU A 188 -27.63 0.94 12.33
CA GLU A 188 -28.60 1.91 12.88
C GLU A 188 -28.84 1.73 14.39
N THR A 189 -28.58 0.53 14.94
CA THR A 189 -28.71 0.24 16.38
C THR A 189 -27.44 0.49 17.21
N LYS A 190 -26.35 0.98 16.61
CA LYS A 190 -25.21 1.57 17.35
C LYS A 190 -25.32 3.09 17.56
N SER A 191 -26.10 3.80 16.74
CA SER A 191 -26.34 5.25 16.88
C SER A 191 -27.34 5.62 17.98
N GLY A 192 -27.04 5.21 19.23
CA GLY A 192 -27.80 5.54 20.45
C GLY A 192 -28.21 4.31 21.28
N ILE A 193 -28.46 4.39 22.59
CA ILE A 193 -28.56 5.55 23.49
C ILE A 193 -27.94 5.21 24.85
N SER A 194 -27.12 6.10 25.42
CA SER A 194 -26.58 5.95 26.80
C SER A 194 -27.31 6.83 27.83
N THR A 195 -28.60 6.57 28.08
CA THR A 195 -29.33 7.12 29.25
C THR A 195 -30.35 6.13 29.80
N LEU A 196 -30.12 5.64 31.03
CA LEU A 196 -31.12 4.94 31.83
C LEU A 196 -31.66 5.87 32.92
N ARG A 197 -32.99 5.92 33.06
CA ARG A 197 -33.75 6.91 33.84
C ARG A 197 -33.54 6.78 35.36
N TRP A 198 -33.53 7.91 36.08
CA TRP A 198 -34.25 8.08 37.37
C TRP A 198 -34.85 9.52 37.44
N PRO A 199 -35.88 9.81 38.27
CA PRO A 199 -36.82 10.92 37.99
C PRO A 199 -36.95 12.01 39.10
N ALA A 200 -37.76 13.03 38.76
CA ALA A 200 -38.63 13.85 39.63
C ALA A 200 -38.15 15.23 40.19
N PHE A 201 -38.92 16.26 39.78
CA PHE A 201 -39.32 17.49 40.52
C PHE A 201 -38.30 18.59 40.95
N ALA A 202 -38.25 19.64 40.11
CA ALA A 202 -38.51 21.08 40.39
C ALA A 202 -37.89 21.82 41.61
N LEU A 203 -37.30 23.02 41.38
CA LEU A 203 -37.96 24.34 41.62
C LEU A 203 -37.15 25.58 41.13
N ALA A 204 -37.88 26.67 40.79
CA ALA A 204 -37.60 28.10 41.02
C ALA A 204 -36.33 28.87 40.52
N LEU A 205 -36.62 29.87 39.66
CA LEU A 205 -36.19 31.30 39.68
C LEU A 205 -34.74 31.76 39.33
N THR A 206 -34.70 32.86 38.52
CA THR A 206 -33.76 34.02 38.53
C THR A 206 -32.27 33.80 38.14
N GLN A 207 -31.57 34.73 37.45
CA GLN A 207 -31.93 35.92 36.63
C GLN A 207 -30.72 36.38 35.78
N LEU A 208 -30.92 37.42 34.94
CA LEU A 208 -29.93 38.30 34.27
C LEU A 208 -29.36 37.90 32.87
N VAL A 209 -29.80 38.71 31.91
CA VAL A 209 -29.30 39.04 30.55
C VAL A 209 -28.47 40.37 30.75
N PRO A 210 -27.57 40.91 29.87
CA PRO A 210 -27.68 40.89 28.41
C PRO A 210 -26.42 41.01 27.50
N ASN A 211 -26.56 40.62 26.21
CA ASN A 211 -26.72 41.57 25.09
C ASN A 211 -27.12 40.86 23.77
N PRO A 212 -27.63 41.57 22.74
CA PRO A 212 -28.73 41.02 21.92
C PRO A 212 -28.61 41.22 20.39
N ALA A 213 -29.75 41.02 19.70
CA ALA A 213 -30.00 41.12 18.24
C ALA A 213 -29.41 39.97 17.42
N LEU A 214 -30.17 39.29 16.56
CA LEU A 214 -31.30 39.79 15.77
C LEU A 214 -32.70 39.22 16.11
N ALA A 215 -33.69 40.04 15.80
CA ALA A 215 -35.09 39.66 15.63
C ALA A 215 -35.36 39.46 14.11
N GLN A 216 -36.44 38.86 13.60
CA GLN A 216 -37.69 38.41 14.21
C GLN A 216 -38.42 37.48 13.22
N MET A 217 -39.00 36.36 13.68
CA MET A 217 -40.23 35.77 13.12
C MET A 217 -40.76 34.69 14.06
N GLN A 218 -42.08 34.53 14.17
CA GLN A 218 -42.77 33.57 15.04
C GLN A 218 -43.84 32.79 14.25
N PRO A 219 -44.23 31.58 14.70
CA PRO A 219 -44.85 30.59 13.82
C PRO A 219 -46.28 30.17 14.19
N GLU A 220 -46.97 29.58 13.22
CA GLU A 220 -48.02 28.56 13.40
C GLU A 220 -47.85 27.54 12.26
N GLY A 221 -48.10 26.23 12.39
CA GLY A 221 -48.45 25.43 13.56
C GLY A 221 -49.09 24.10 13.11
N VAL A 222 -48.66 22.94 13.65
CA VAL A 222 -49.27 21.63 13.35
C VAL A 222 -49.34 20.80 14.64
N ASP A 223 -50.49 20.14 14.85
CA ASP A 223 -50.84 19.35 16.04
C ASP A 223 -50.72 17.83 15.79
N LEU A 224 -50.68 17.02 16.85
CA LEU A 224 -50.38 15.58 16.80
C LEU A 224 -51.50 14.69 17.36
N GLY A 225 -51.82 13.60 16.65
CA GLY A 225 -52.67 12.53 17.18
C GLY A 225 -52.91 11.37 16.22
N LEU A 226 -53.22 10.13 16.66
CA LEU A 226 -53.26 9.55 18.03
C LEU A 226 -53.27 7.99 17.88
N PHE A 227 -52.43 7.26 18.63
CA PHE A 227 -52.57 5.82 19.03
C PHE A 227 -52.57 4.72 17.92
N GLN A 228 -52.44 3.41 18.18
CA GLN A 228 -51.56 2.57 19.05
C GLN A 228 -51.63 1.06 18.60
N PRO A 229 -50.82 0.10 19.11
CA PRO A 229 -50.43 -1.13 18.37
C PRO A 229 -51.07 -2.49 18.78
N GLY A 230 -50.85 -3.52 17.94
CA GLY A 230 -51.14 -4.97 18.13
C GLY A 230 -51.75 -5.62 16.85
N ASP A 231 -51.60 -6.91 16.52
CA ASP A 231 -50.78 -7.98 17.12
C ASP A 231 -50.59 -9.21 16.16
N LEU A 232 -49.51 -9.98 16.36
CA LEU A 232 -49.22 -11.41 16.03
C LEU A 232 -49.75 -12.16 14.76
N CYS A 233 -48.78 -12.55 13.91
CA CYS A 233 -48.50 -13.90 13.32
C CYS A 233 -49.57 -14.90 12.81
N GLY A 234 -49.36 -15.40 11.57
CA GLY A 234 -49.86 -16.69 11.01
C GLY A 234 -50.66 -16.53 9.70
N GLY A 235 -50.59 -17.41 8.69
CA GLY A 235 -49.79 -18.63 8.45
C GLY A 235 -50.02 -19.11 6.99
N ALA A 236 -49.09 -19.89 6.40
CA ALA A 236 -49.05 -20.14 4.94
C ALA A 236 -49.88 -21.35 4.44
N VAL A 237 -50.49 -21.22 3.25
CA VAL A 237 -50.91 -22.35 2.37
C VAL A 237 -50.88 -21.93 0.88
N ASP A 238 -50.38 -22.84 0.03
CA ASP A 238 -50.40 -22.87 -1.45
C ASP A 238 -51.78 -23.27 -2.07
N PRO A 239 -51.99 -23.37 -3.41
CA PRO A 239 -51.30 -22.79 -4.58
C PRO A 239 -52.27 -22.20 -5.67
N MET A 240 -51.70 -21.84 -6.83
CA MET A 240 -52.33 -21.69 -8.18
C MET A 240 -53.26 -22.88 -8.60
N PRO A 241 -54.16 -22.79 -9.64
CA PRO A 241 -53.91 -22.08 -10.92
C PRO A 241 -55.08 -21.45 -11.75
N LEU A 242 -54.67 -20.61 -12.71
CA LEU A 242 -55.19 -20.40 -14.09
C LEU A 242 -56.70 -20.47 -14.40
N SER A 243 -57.22 -19.36 -14.94
CA SER A 243 -58.12 -19.41 -16.12
C SER A 243 -57.87 -18.19 -17.04
N ARG A 244 -58.30 -18.27 -18.31
CA ARG A 244 -58.01 -17.28 -19.37
C ARG A 244 -59.22 -16.38 -19.66
N SER A 245 -58.96 -15.10 -19.94
CA SER A 245 -59.56 -14.41 -21.09
C SER A 245 -58.72 -13.18 -21.48
N SER A 246 -58.86 -12.76 -22.73
CA SER A 246 -58.07 -11.69 -23.38
C SER A 246 -58.91 -10.43 -23.63
N LEU A 247 -58.29 -9.25 -23.68
CA LEU A 247 -58.56 -8.22 -24.70
C LEU A 247 -57.47 -7.12 -24.68
N SER A 248 -57.30 -6.41 -25.81
CA SER A 248 -56.18 -5.50 -26.08
C SER A 248 -56.46 -4.04 -25.67
N PRO A 249 -55.42 -3.20 -25.44
CA PRO A 249 -55.57 -1.88 -24.81
C PRO A 249 -55.79 -0.70 -25.78
N VAL A 250 -56.22 0.44 -25.22
CA VAL A 250 -56.21 1.77 -25.85
C VAL A 250 -55.49 2.76 -24.92
N ARG A 251 -54.75 3.72 -25.51
CA ARG A 251 -53.89 4.69 -24.81
C ARG A 251 -54.66 5.75 -24.02
N MET A 252 -54.07 6.24 -22.93
CA MET A 252 -53.58 7.63 -22.86
C MET A 252 -52.34 7.76 -21.95
N ARG A 253 -51.64 8.88 -22.10
CA ARG A 253 -50.42 9.36 -21.40
C ARG A 253 -50.84 10.33 -20.25
N PRO A 254 -49.95 10.91 -19.39
CA PRO A 254 -48.52 11.17 -19.65
C PRO A 254 -47.50 11.08 -18.46
N ASP A 255 -46.23 11.25 -18.85
CA ASP A 255 -45.05 11.83 -18.18
C ASP A 255 -44.57 11.37 -16.78
N ALA A 256 -43.41 10.69 -16.77
CA ALA A 256 -42.25 10.92 -15.89
C ALA A 256 -40.98 10.28 -16.49
N GLU A 257 -39.80 10.81 -16.11
CA GLU A 257 -38.43 10.24 -16.23
C GLU A 257 -37.82 9.99 -17.64
N PRO A 258 -36.49 10.19 -17.74
CA PRO A 258 -35.61 9.03 -17.97
C PRO A 258 -34.39 8.97 -17.02
N ASP A 259 -34.00 7.76 -16.63
CA ASP A 259 -32.72 7.47 -15.98
C ASP A 259 -31.51 7.77 -16.90
N LEU A 260 -30.46 8.35 -16.32
CA LEU A 260 -29.12 8.41 -16.91
C LEU A 260 -28.11 7.92 -15.87
N VAL A 261 -27.87 6.59 -15.85
CA VAL A 261 -26.95 5.94 -14.92
C VAL A 261 -25.56 5.85 -15.54
N LEU A 262 -24.59 6.53 -14.93
CA LEU A 262 -23.16 6.34 -15.20
C LEU A 262 -22.56 5.54 -14.04
N ALA A 263 -21.98 4.39 -14.36
CA ALA A 263 -21.33 3.50 -13.40
C ALA A 263 -19.80 3.54 -13.55
N GLU A 264 -19.13 3.55 -12.41
CA GLU A 264 -17.72 3.20 -12.28
C GLU A 264 -17.57 1.75 -11.78
N PHE A 265 -16.61 1.08 -12.41
CA PHE A 265 -15.87 -0.14 -12.07
C PHE A 265 -16.61 -1.33 -11.42
N THR A 266 -17.14 -2.19 -12.30
CA THR A 266 -16.63 -3.57 -12.32
C THR A 266 -16.14 -3.86 -13.74
N GLU A 267 -14.89 -4.30 -13.89
CA GLU A 267 -14.52 -5.06 -15.08
C GLU A 267 -15.07 -6.48 -14.91
N GLN A 268 -15.88 -6.93 -15.87
CA GLN A 268 -15.97 -8.36 -16.15
C GLN A 268 -14.96 -8.63 -17.27
N PRO A 269 -14.09 -9.65 -17.15
CA PRO A 269 -13.14 -9.95 -18.22
C PRO A 269 -13.89 -10.35 -19.49
N ASP A 270 -13.66 -9.60 -20.58
CA ASP A 270 -14.30 -9.83 -21.86
C ASP A 270 -13.85 -11.17 -22.45
N ASN A 271 -14.73 -12.17 -22.37
CA ASN A 271 -14.45 -13.53 -22.83
C ASN A 271 -14.71 -13.65 -24.34
N VAL A 272 -13.81 -13.08 -25.14
CA VAL A 272 -13.98 -12.87 -26.60
C VAL A 272 -13.82 -14.17 -27.40
N SER A 273 -14.87 -14.98 -27.41
CA SER A 273 -15.02 -16.09 -28.36
C SER A 273 -15.39 -15.57 -29.77
N THR A 274 -14.39 -15.38 -30.63
CA THR A 274 -14.60 -14.87 -32.00
C THR A 274 -15.17 -15.95 -32.94
N THR A 275 -16.47 -15.89 -33.25
CA THR A 275 -17.03 -16.52 -34.45
C THR A 275 -17.97 -15.56 -35.19
N TYR A 276 -17.61 -15.21 -36.43
CA TYR A 276 -18.34 -14.25 -37.26
C TYR A 276 -18.93 -14.96 -38.48
N GLU A 277 -20.26 -14.99 -38.62
CA GLU A 277 -20.95 -15.12 -39.92
C GLU A 277 -22.31 -14.40 -39.90
N PRO A 278 -22.83 -13.92 -41.05
CA PRO A 278 -23.81 -12.82 -41.06
C PRO A 278 -25.24 -13.22 -41.44
N SER A 279 -26.26 -12.63 -40.78
CA SER A 279 -27.64 -12.68 -41.31
C SER A 279 -28.56 -11.48 -40.97
N LYS A 280 -28.66 -10.58 -41.96
CA LYS A 280 -29.87 -9.85 -42.41
C LYS A 280 -30.53 -8.76 -41.53
N GLU A 281 -31.01 -7.75 -42.24
CA GLU A 281 -31.52 -6.46 -41.77
C GLU A 281 -32.86 -6.55 -41.00
N GLY A 282 -33.09 -5.59 -40.09
CA GLY A 282 -34.27 -5.56 -39.20
C GLY A 282 -34.66 -4.19 -38.64
N ALA A 283 -34.44 -3.11 -39.41
CA ALA A 283 -34.91 -1.73 -39.24
C ALA A 283 -35.40 -1.22 -37.85
N GLY A 284 -34.57 -0.37 -37.22
CA GLY A 284 -34.99 1.03 -36.97
C GLY A 284 -35.48 1.43 -35.57
N SER A 285 -34.57 2.04 -34.79
CA SER A 285 -34.92 3.03 -33.75
C SER A 285 -33.75 4.00 -33.56
N SER A 286 -33.75 5.12 -34.30
CA SER A 286 -32.74 6.17 -34.15
C SER A 286 -32.97 7.00 -32.89
N ALA A 287 -31.98 7.06 -32.00
CA ALA A 287 -31.94 8.09 -30.96
C ALA A 287 -31.91 9.50 -31.60
N PRO A 288 -32.53 10.52 -30.98
CA PRO A 288 -32.32 11.90 -31.42
C PRO A 288 -30.86 12.29 -31.13
N PRO A 289 -30.16 12.95 -32.06
CA PRO A 289 -28.82 13.45 -31.77
C PRO A 289 -28.91 14.53 -30.69
N ALA A 290 -28.07 14.42 -29.66
CA ALA A 290 -27.65 15.60 -28.91
C ALA A 290 -27.03 16.59 -29.93
N LYS A 291 -27.33 17.88 -29.78
CA LYS A 291 -26.78 18.91 -30.67
C LYS A 291 -25.32 19.18 -30.31
N ALA A 292 -24.43 18.31 -30.77
CA ALA A 292 -23.02 18.67 -30.88
C ALA A 292 -22.90 19.95 -31.73
N GLY A 293 -22.11 20.92 -31.26
CA GLY A 293 -21.62 22.00 -32.12
C GLY A 293 -20.84 21.40 -33.29
N THR A 294 -21.07 21.89 -34.51
CA THR A 294 -20.51 21.26 -35.71
C THR A 294 -19.02 21.60 -35.89
N GLY A 295 -18.17 20.72 -35.39
CA GLY A 295 -16.74 20.61 -35.73
C GLY A 295 -16.34 19.14 -35.69
N ASP A 296 -15.67 18.64 -36.73
CA ASP A 296 -15.25 17.23 -36.82
C ASP A 296 -14.00 16.98 -35.96
N SER A 297 -14.21 16.68 -34.68
CA SER A 297 -13.20 16.08 -33.81
C SER A 297 -13.53 14.59 -33.57
N PRO A 298 -12.54 13.68 -33.64
CA PRO A 298 -12.77 12.29 -33.23
C PRO A 298 -13.12 12.24 -31.74
N VAL A 299 -13.98 11.30 -31.35
CA VAL A 299 -14.31 11.08 -29.93
C VAL A 299 -13.05 10.61 -29.22
N ALA A 300 -12.58 11.40 -28.24
CA ALA A 300 -11.42 11.02 -27.44
C ALA A 300 -11.67 9.69 -26.73
N TYR A 301 -10.66 8.81 -26.73
CA TYR A 301 -10.72 7.47 -26.15
C TYR A 301 -11.85 6.58 -26.71
N ALA A 302 -12.19 6.70 -28.01
CA ALA A 302 -13.24 5.91 -28.66
C ALA A 302 -13.15 4.38 -28.41
N ASP A 303 -11.93 3.86 -28.31
CA ASP A 303 -11.65 2.43 -28.06
C ASP A 303 -11.69 2.04 -26.55
N ASN A 304 -11.79 3.01 -25.63
CA ASN A 304 -11.99 2.78 -24.20
C ASN A 304 -13.30 3.46 -23.72
N PRO A 305 -14.42 2.71 -23.67
CA PRO A 305 -15.71 3.26 -23.26
C PRO A 305 -15.80 3.79 -21.83
N ALA A 306 -14.84 3.51 -20.93
CA ALA A 306 -14.81 4.11 -19.60
C ALA A 306 -14.17 5.51 -19.66
N MET A 307 -12.96 5.61 -20.20
CA MET A 307 -12.25 6.88 -20.39
C MET A 307 -13.07 7.86 -21.25
N ALA A 308 -13.78 7.38 -22.27
CA ALA A 308 -14.68 8.23 -23.08
C ALA A 308 -15.85 8.84 -22.27
N ARG A 309 -16.35 8.17 -21.23
CA ARG A 309 -17.42 8.69 -20.34
C ARG A 309 -16.88 9.69 -19.33
N GLU A 310 -15.74 9.35 -18.71
CA GLU A 310 -14.98 10.23 -17.82
C GLU A 310 -14.60 11.55 -18.55
N HIS A 311 -14.13 11.43 -19.80
CA HIS A 311 -13.81 12.55 -20.67
C HIS A 311 -15.02 13.43 -20.99
N ALA A 312 -16.14 12.83 -21.43
CA ALA A 312 -17.36 13.56 -21.75
C ALA A 312 -17.92 14.32 -20.53
N ALA A 313 -17.81 13.74 -19.33
CA ALA A 313 -18.24 14.38 -18.10
C ALA A 313 -17.38 15.60 -17.72
N LEU A 314 -16.04 15.53 -17.83
CA LEU A 314 -15.19 16.69 -17.55
C LEU A 314 -15.42 17.82 -18.55
N MET A 315 -15.54 17.50 -19.84
CA MET A 315 -15.81 18.50 -20.88
C MET A 315 -17.17 19.18 -20.70
N ALA A 316 -18.14 18.51 -20.07
CA ALA A 316 -19.45 19.09 -19.74
C ALA A 316 -19.41 20.15 -18.61
N LEU A 317 -18.37 20.18 -17.77
CA LEU A 317 -18.15 21.28 -16.82
C LEU A 317 -17.74 22.58 -17.52
N VAL A 318 -17.12 22.47 -18.71
CA VAL A 318 -16.54 23.57 -19.50
C VAL A 318 -16.96 23.53 -20.99
N PRO A 319 -18.27 23.67 -21.29
CA PRO A 319 -18.76 23.72 -22.66
C PRO A 319 -18.31 25.00 -23.38
N LEU A 320 -18.09 24.91 -24.69
CA LEU A 320 -17.51 25.99 -25.49
C LEU A 320 -18.47 27.18 -25.67
N GLU A 321 -19.78 26.90 -25.72
CA GLU A 321 -20.85 27.89 -25.82
C GLU A 321 -21.02 28.77 -24.56
N ASP A 322 -20.46 28.35 -23.43
CA ASP A 322 -20.55 29.03 -22.13
C ASP A 322 -19.39 29.99 -21.86
N ALA A 323 -18.35 30.00 -22.71
CA ALA A 323 -17.16 30.83 -22.52
C ALA A 323 -17.51 32.33 -22.64
N THR A 324 -17.36 33.07 -21.55
CA THR A 324 -17.56 34.53 -21.53
C THR A 324 -16.32 35.28 -22.00
N HIS A 325 -15.14 34.65 -21.93
CA HIS A 325 -13.87 35.18 -22.41
C HIS A 325 -13.15 34.11 -23.25
N VAL A 326 -12.84 34.45 -24.51
CA VAL A 326 -12.09 33.57 -25.42
C VAL A 326 -10.80 34.27 -25.83
N ALA A 327 -9.67 33.59 -25.70
CA ALA A 327 -8.38 34.10 -26.15
C ALA A 327 -8.29 34.03 -27.69
N VAL A 328 -7.73 35.07 -28.32
CA VAL A 328 -7.67 35.24 -29.79
C VAL A 328 -6.28 35.58 -30.33
N GLU A 329 -5.35 36.03 -29.47
CA GLU A 329 -3.96 36.32 -29.82
C GLU A 329 -3.01 35.85 -28.71
N ASN A 330 -1.83 35.35 -29.07
CA ASN A 330 -0.82 34.91 -28.12
C ASN A 330 -0.26 36.11 -27.33
N GLY A 331 -0.23 36.03 -26.00
CA GLY A 331 0.23 37.14 -25.15
C GLY A 331 -0.04 36.95 -23.66
N SER A 332 0.18 38.02 -22.90
CA SER A 332 -0.14 38.05 -21.46
C SER A 332 -1.65 37.98 -21.23
N TRP A 333 -2.06 37.22 -20.22
CA TRP A 333 -3.43 37.18 -19.69
C TRP A 333 -3.95 38.58 -19.35
N PHE A 334 -3.08 39.49 -18.93
CA PHE A 334 -3.40 40.85 -18.50
C PHE A 334 -3.36 41.87 -19.67
N SER A 335 -3.24 41.39 -20.92
CA SER A 335 -3.41 42.19 -22.13
C SER A 335 -4.86 42.18 -22.61
N THR A 336 -5.46 43.35 -22.84
CA THR A 336 -6.79 43.45 -23.48
C THR A 336 -6.79 43.02 -24.95
N ALA A 337 -5.63 42.91 -25.61
CA ALA A 337 -5.53 42.41 -26.99
C ALA A 337 -5.68 40.87 -27.07
N THR A 338 -5.36 40.15 -25.99
CA THR A 338 -5.43 38.68 -25.94
C THR A 338 -6.88 38.17 -25.98
N TRP A 339 -7.87 38.99 -25.61
CA TRP A 339 -9.26 38.54 -25.39
C TRP A 339 -10.25 39.11 -26.41
N GLN A 340 -11.13 38.27 -26.94
CA GLN A 340 -12.12 38.64 -27.96
C GLN A 340 -13.04 39.82 -27.56
N SER A 341 -13.32 39.96 -26.27
CA SER A 341 -14.15 41.02 -25.68
C SER A 341 -13.43 42.37 -25.51
N GLY A 342 -12.10 42.40 -25.65
CA GLY A 342 -11.27 43.53 -25.22
C GLY A 342 -11.21 43.71 -23.69
N GLN A 343 -11.64 42.70 -22.92
CA GLN A 343 -11.70 42.72 -21.45
C GLN A 343 -10.86 41.57 -20.89
N ILE A 344 -10.11 41.84 -19.82
CA ILE A 344 -9.33 40.84 -19.08
C ILE A 344 -10.32 40.03 -18.21
N PRO A 345 -10.23 38.69 -18.15
CA PRO A 345 -11.05 37.88 -17.26
C PRO A 345 -10.86 38.27 -15.79
N GLY A 346 -11.97 38.48 -15.09
CA GLY A 346 -12.04 38.73 -13.65
C GLY A 346 -13.07 37.83 -12.98
N ALA A 347 -13.66 38.31 -11.89
CA ALA A 347 -14.63 37.54 -11.10
C ALA A 347 -15.77 36.92 -11.95
N ASP A 348 -16.14 35.68 -11.63
CA ASP A 348 -17.17 34.87 -12.29
C ASP A 348 -16.91 34.57 -13.80
N ALA A 349 -15.72 34.85 -14.34
CA ALA A 349 -15.42 34.58 -15.74
C ALA A 349 -15.34 33.07 -16.06
N LYS A 350 -15.88 32.70 -17.24
CA LYS A 350 -15.72 31.39 -17.88
C LYS A 350 -14.76 31.58 -19.06
N VAL A 351 -13.56 31.04 -18.96
CA VAL A 351 -12.43 31.38 -19.84
C VAL A 351 -12.08 30.21 -20.74
N LEU A 352 -11.80 30.48 -22.01
CA LEU A 352 -11.32 29.52 -22.99
C LEU A 352 -10.01 30.01 -23.63
N ILE A 353 -8.99 29.17 -23.56
CA ILE A 353 -7.78 29.27 -24.38
C ILE A 353 -7.89 28.21 -25.48
N PRO A 354 -8.23 28.57 -26.73
CA PRO A 354 -8.44 27.60 -27.80
C PRO A 354 -7.13 27.02 -28.35
N GLU A 355 -7.23 25.90 -29.08
CA GLU A 355 -6.10 25.24 -29.75
C GLU A 355 -5.26 26.23 -30.58
N GLY A 356 -3.93 26.14 -30.45
CA GLY A 356 -2.98 27.01 -31.16
C GLY A 356 -2.80 28.40 -30.57
N VAL A 357 -3.52 28.77 -29.50
CA VAL A 357 -3.29 30.00 -28.73
C VAL A 357 -2.46 29.71 -27.47
N THR A 358 -1.42 30.51 -27.26
CA THR A 358 -0.54 30.47 -26.08
C THR A 358 -0.77 31.71 -25.22
N VAL A 359 -1.27 31.54 -24.00
CA VAL A 359 -1.42 32.64 -23.02
C VAL A 359 -0.37 32.52 -21.92
N THR A 360 0.19 33.66 -21.48
CA THR A 360 1.11 33.74 -20.34
C THR A 360 0.46 34.45 -19.17
N TYR A 361 0.43 33.79 -18.01
CA TYR A 361 -0.05 34.35 -16.75
C TYR A 361 1.13 34.94 -15.97
N ASP A 362 1.11 36.25 -15.73
CA ASP A 362 2.28 36.99 -15.25
C ASP A 362 1.99 38.12 -14.24
N GLU A 363 0.82 38.11 -13.58
CA GLU A 363 0.49 39.00 -12.46
C GLU A 363 -0.23 38.25 -11.31
N VAL A 364 -0.50 38.97 -10.21
CA VAL A 364 -1.25 38.48 -9.04
C VAL A 364 -2.67 39.00 -9.09
N ALA A 365 -3.66 38.11 -9.28
CA ALA A 365 -5.08 38.43 -9.20
C ALA A 365 -5.78 37.61 -8.12
N ASP A 366 -6.54 38.29 -7.25
CA ASP A 366 -7.36 37.68 -6.19
C ASP A 366 -8.84 37.54 -6.59
N ASP A 367 -9.23 37.99 -7.79
CA ASP A 367 -10.60 37.87 -8.33
C ASP A 367 -10.89 36.40 -8.76
N PRO A 368 -11.93 35.74 -8.24
CA PRO A 368 -12.18 34.32 -8.48
C PRO A 368 -12.80 34.06 -9.86
N LEU A 369 -12.05 33.37 -10.73
CA LEU A 369 -12.58 32.83 -11.99
C LEU A 369 -13.58 31.70 -11.71
N PHE A 370 -14.67 31.63 -12.47
CA PHE A 370 -15.61 30.50 -12.37
C PHE A 370 -15.02 29.24 -13.01
N SER A 371 -14.54 29.36 -14.26
CA SER A 371 -13.85 28.24 -14.90
C SER A 371 -12.84 28.69 -15.95
N LEU A 372 -11.85 27.83 -16.20
CA LEU A 372 -10.86 27.97 -17.27
C LEU A 372 -10.72 26.64 -18.01
N ARG A 373 -10.86 26.69 -19.33
CA ARG A 373 -10.60 25.59 -20.25
C ARG A 373 -9.38 25.89 -21.12
N ILE A 374 -8.47 24.94 -21.18
CA ILE A 374 -7.20 25.03 -21.91
C ILE A 374 -7.20 23.95 -23.01
N ASP A 375 -7.47 24.36 -24.24
CA ASP A 375 -7.34 23.56 -25.46
C ASP A 375 -6.02 23.93 -26.20
N GLY A 376 -5.46 25.12 -25.93
CA GLY A 376 -4.11 25.56 -26.32
C GLY A 376 -3.09 25.47 -25.18
N ASP A 377 -2.20 26.46 -25.04
CA ASP A 377 -1.24 26.52 -23.92
C ASP A 377 -1.63 27.56 -22.87
N LEU A 378 -1.58 27.20 -21.59
CA LEU A 378 -1.36 28.15 -20.49
C LEU A 378 0.06 28.03 -19.96
N THR A 379 0.78 29.14 -19.98
CA THR A 379 2.14 29.28 -19.44
C THR A 379 2.14 30.24 -18.24
N PHE A 380 2.99 30.01 -17.24
CA PHE A 380 3.22 30.98 -16.15
C PHE A 380 4.61 31.61 -16.27
N ALA A 381 4.71 32.89 -15.89
CA ALA A 381 6.00 33.58 -15.85
C ALA A 381 6.94 32.98 -14.78
N THR A 382 8.22 32.79 -15.14
CA THR A 382 9.22 32.21 -14.23
C THR A 382 9.93 33.26 -13.38
N ASP A 383 9.84 34.55 -13.74
CA ASP A 383 10.66 35.66 -13.24
C ASP A 383 9.94 36.59 -12.24
N ARG A 384 8.63 36.40 -12.01
CA ARG A 384 7.79 37.27 -11.16
C ARG A 384 6.64 36.53 -10.49
N ASP A 385 6.24 37.01 -9.31
CA ASP A 385 5.12 36.46 -8.54
C ASP A 385 3.82 36.48 -9.35
N SER A 386 3.10 35.36 -9.33
CA SER A 386 1.83 35.16 -10.01
C SER A 386 0.80 34.50 -9.09
N ARG A 387 -0.47 34.88 -9.21
CA ARG A 387 -1.58 34.20 -8.51
C ARG A 387 -2.83 34.15 -9.36
N MET A 388 -3.41 32.96 -9.45
CA MET A 388 -4.76 32.75 -9.96
C MET A 388 -5.67 32.26 -8.83
N VAL A 389 -6.87 32.85 -8.70
CA VAL A 389 -7.98 32.30 -7.90
C VAL A 389 -9.04 31.77 -8.86
N ILE A 390 -9.49 30.53 -8.68
CA ILE A 390 -10.37 29.84 -9.65
C ILE A 390 -11.18 28.72 -8.98
N ASP A 391 -12.44 28.50 -9.35
CA ASP A 391 -13.17 27.29 -8.94
C ASP A 391 -12.68 26.07 -9.76
N THR A 392 -12.92 26.03 -11.08
CA THR A 392 -12.63 24.82 -11.91
C THR A 392 -11.70 25.11 -13.10
N LEU A 393 -10.50 24.51 -13.09
CA LEU A 393 -9.51 24.58 -14.17
C LEU A 393 -9.40 23.22 -14.88
N VAL A 394 -9.64 23.20 -16.18
CA VAL A 394 -9.64 22.00 -17.04
C VAL A 394 -8.65 22.15 -18.20
N ILE A 395 -7.75 21.18 -18.36
CA ILE A 395 -6.91 21.03 -19.56
C ILE A 395 -7.52 19.93 -20.43
N ALA A 396 -7.89 20.26 -21.66
CA ALA A 396 -8.40 19.31 -22.65
C ALA A 396 -7.26 18.45 -23.25
N PRO A 397 -7.55 17.32 -23.93
CA PRO A 397 -6.50 16.39 -24.39
C PRO A 397 -5.40 16.99 -25.27
N GLY A 398 -5.70 18.06 -26.03
CA GLY A 398 -4.72 18.77 -26.86
C GLY A 398 -3.97 19.92 -26.16
N GLY A 399 -4.37 20.28 -24.94
CA GLY A 399 -3.83 21.44 -24.23
C GLY A 399 -2.56 21.16 -23.43
N ARG A 400 -1.88 22.24 -23.00
CA ARG A 400 -0.78 22.19 -22.03
C ARG A 400 -0.95 23.19 -20.89
N LEU A 401 -0.73 22.73 -19.66
CA LEU A 401 -0.41 23.59 -18.51
C LEU A 401 1.10 23.55 -18.27
N GLN A 402 1.75 24.71 -18.30
CA GLN A 402 3.20 24.85 -18.11
C GLN A 402 3.53 25.87 -17.00
N ILE A 403 4.15 25.43 -15.91
CA ILE A 403 4.55 26.26 -14.76
C ILE A 403 6.06 26.09 -14.52
N GLY A 404 6.86 26.80 -15.31
CA GLY A 404 8.29 26.50 -15.46
C GLY A 404 8.53 25.31 -16.39
N THR A 405 9.81 24.91 -16.52
CA THR A 405 10.27 23.77 -17.33
C THR A 405 11.50 23.13 -16.67
N ALA A 406 11.92 21.95 -17.12
CA ALA A 406 13.15 21.33 -16.63
C ALA A 406 14.43 22.19 -16.82
N GLN A 407 14.49 23.00 -17.88
CA GLN A 407 15.64 23.87 -18.18
C GLN A 407 15.49 25.31 -17.65
N GLN A 408 14.25 25.74 -17.41
CA GLN A 408 13.90 27.05 -16.84
C GLN A 408 12.75 26.87 -15.83
N PRO A 409 13.03 26.39 -14.61
CA PRO A 409 12.04 26.29 -13.54
C PRO A 409 11.61 27.69 -13.05
N ILE A 410 10.53 27.74 -12.27
CA ILE A 410 10.14 28.96 -11.53
C ILE A 410 11.31 29.42 -10.65
N GLU A 411 11.69 30.70 -10.76
CA GLU A 411 12.88 31.20 -10.06
C GLU A 411 12.75 31.07 -8.54
N PRO A 412 13.83 30.76 -7.78
CA PRO A 412 13.74 30.41 -6.37
C PRO A 412 13.16 31.48 -5.41
N GLN A 413 13.04 32.74 -5.83
CA GLN A 413 12.40 33.82 -5.07
C GLN A 413 10.96 34.12 -5.50
N VAL A 414 10.51 33.53 -6.62
CA VAL A 414 9.19 33.74 -7.22
C VAL A 414 8.16 32.79 -6.62
N LYS A 415 6.91 33.25 -6.51
CA LYS A 415 5.77 32.46 -6.08
C LYS A 415 4.72 32.33 -7.17
N VAL A 416 4.25 31.11 -7.41
CA VAL A 416 3.07 30.82 -8.24
C VAL A 416 2.00 30.17 -7.36
N ASP A 417 0.98 30.95 -7.00
CA ASP A 417 -0.20 30.49 -6.27
C ASP A 417 -1.33 30.11 -7.26
N ILE A 418 -1.87 28.89 -7.17
CA ILE A 418 -3.15 28.52 -7.80
C ILE A 418 -4.12 28.13 -6.68
N LEU A 419 -5.07 29.02 -6.39
CA LEU A 419 -5.94 28.95 -5.23
C LEU A 419 -7.36 28.56 -5.63
N ILE A 420 -7.79 27.38 -5.21
CA ILE A 420 -9.09 26.82 -5.58
C ILE A 420 -10.18 27.46 -4.71
N ALA A 421 -11.12 28.14 -5.36
CA ALA A 421 -12.29 28.73 -4.73
C ALA A 421 -13.26 27.65 -4.23
N GLY A 422 -13.82 27.85 -3.04
CA GLY A 422 -14.63 26.86 -2.32
C GLY A 422 -15.90 27.45 -1.70
N THR A 423 -16.52 28.42 -2.38
CA THR A 423 -17.65 29.21 -1.84
C THR A 423 -19.00 28.57 -2.14
N GLY A 424 -19.75 28.23 -1.09
CA GLY A 424 -21.11 27.69 -1.21
C GLY A 424 -21.16 26.20 -1.58
N ALA A 425 -22.37 25.67 -1.77
CA ALA A 425 -22.57 24.31 -2.28
C ALA A 425 -22.09 24.19 -3.74
N ILE A 426 -21.79 22.96 -4.17
CA ILE A 426 -21.67 22.62 -5.60
C ILE A 426 -23.09 22.55 -6.20
N ASP A 427 -23.26 23.07 -7.41
CA ASP A 427 -24.50 22.96 -8.18
C ASP A 427 -24.57 21.60 -8.88
N LEU A 428 -25.56 20.78 -8.53
CA LEU A 428 -25.74 19.44 -9.08
C LEU A 428 -26.41 19.42 -10.46
N GLU A 429 -26.97 20.54 -10.94
CA GLU A 429 -27.46 20.64 -12.32
C GLU A 429 -26.31 20.87 -13.31
N TRP A 430 -25.22 21.52 -12.87
CA TRP A 430 -23.98 21.70 -13.63
C TRP A 430 -22.97 20.56 -13.39
N ASP A 431 -22.78 20.15 -12.14
CA ASP A 431 -21.80 19.15 -11.72
C ASP A 431 -22.45 17.99 -10.92
N PRO A 432 -23.17 17.08 -11.60
CA PRO A 432 -23.80 15.93 -10.97
C PRO A 432 -22.80 14.88 -10.45
N LEU A 433 -21.51 14.97 -10.83
CA LEU A 433 -20.45 14.03 -10.41
C LEU A 433 -19.52 14.61 -9.33
N LEU A 434 -19.80 15.82 -8.82
CA LEU A 434 -18.97 16.53 -7.85
C LEU A 434 -17.49 16.63 -8.29
N LEU A 435 -17.25 16.82 -9.59
CA LEU A 435 -15.95 16.86 -10.26
C LEU A 435 -15.39 18.28 -10.42
N SER A 436 -16.17 19.33 -10.17
CA SER A 436 -15.74 20.75 -10.12
C SER A 436 -14.70 21.03 -9.01
N ARG A 437 -14.32 22.29 -8.78
CA ARG A 437 -13.41 22.71 -7.68
C ARG A 437 -12.10 21.95 -7.70
N GLY A 438 -11.29 22.20 -8.71
CA GLY A 438 -10.03 21.50 -8.92
C GLY A 438 -9.23 21.95 -10.13
N VAL A 439 -8.01 21.40 -10.22
CA VAL A 439 -7.17 21.44 -11.42
C VAL A 439 -7.17 20.04 -12.02
N ILE A 440 -7.72 19.89 -13.22
CA ILE A 440 -7.99 18.58 -13.83
C ILE A 440 -7.47 18.54 -15.26
N SER A 441 -6.66 17.54 -15.60
CA SER A 441 -6.00 17.45 -16.91
C SER A 441 -6.31 16.16 -17.64
N HIS A 442 -6.84 16.25 -18.87
CA HIS A 442 -6.65 15.23 -19.90
C HIS A 442 -5.44 15.52 -20.80
N GLY A 443 -4.96 16.77 -20.80
CA GLY A 443 -3.82 17.21 -21.60
C GLY A 443 -2.49 17.11 -20.85
N SER A 444 -1.47 17.69 -21.45
CA SER A 444 -0.10 17.68 -20.94
C SER A 444 0.11 18.66 -19.77
N VAL A 445 0.96 18.26 -18.82
CA VAL A 445 1.28 19.03 -17.61
C VAL A 445 2.79 19.04 -17.40
N GLU A 446 3.40 20.22 -17.42
CA GLU A 446 4.82 20.44 -17.11
C GLU A 446 4.92 21.47 -15.98
N ILE A 447 5.31 21.05 -14.78
CA ILE A 447 5.37 21.89 -13.58
C ILE A 447 6.75 21.73 -12.95
N HIS A 448 7.56 22.78 -12.93
CA HIS A 448 8.90 22.77 -12.36
C HIS A 448 9.12 23.97 -11.43
N GLY A 449 8.92 23.72 -10.14
CA GLY A 449 9.34 24.63 -9.08
C GLY A 449 10.85 24.65 -8.90
N ALA A 450 11.34 25.53 -8.03
CA ALA A 450 12.76 25.63 -7.73
C ALA A 450 13.26 24.35 -7.02
N PRO A 451 14.30 23.66 -7.53
CA PRO A 451 14.82 22.45 -6.91
C PRO A 451 15.28 22.66 -5.47
N LYS A 452 14.96 21.70 -4.61
CA LYS A 452 15.22 21.74 -3.17
C LYS A 452 15.42 20.34 -2.62
N THR A 453 16.38 20.16 -1.70
CA THR A 453 16.46 18.95 -0.87
C THR A 453 15.19 18.84 -0.04
N THR A 454 14.41 17.77 -0.17
CA THR A 454 13.08 17.71 0.46
C THR A 454 13.11 17.31 1.93
N PHE A 455 14.01 16.40 2.32
CA PHE A 455 14.28 16.07 3.73
C PHE A 455 15.71 15.59 3.94
N LEU A 456 16.16 15.60 5.21
CA LEU A 456 17.46 15.09 5.66
C LEU A 456 17.33 14.47 7.05
N LYS A 457 18.25 13.56 7.42
CA LYS A 457 18.47 13.18 8.83
C LYS A 457 19.14 14.32 9.61
N THR A 458 18.91 14.38 10.91
CA THR A 458 19.65 15.29 11.79
C THR A 458 21.07 14.79 12.05
N GLY A 459 22.02 15.71 12.25
CA GLY A 459 23.43 15.42 12.55
C GLY A 459 23.72 15.18 14.03
N ASP A 460 22.81 15.63 14.91
CA ASP A 460 22.72 15.29 16.33
C ASP A 460 21.23 15.00 16.67
N SER A 461 20.89 14.66 17.91
CA SER A 461 19.49 14.41 18.32
C SER A 461 18.88 15.66 18.96
N PRO A 462 17.94 16.38 18.29
CA PRO A 462 17.41 17.63 18.81
C PRO A 462 16.69 17.46 20.16
N SER A 463 16.89 18.42 21.05
CA SER A 463 16.38 18.38 22.43
C SER A 463 15.41 19.53 22.70
N ARG A 464 14.54 19.33 23.70
CA ARG A 464 13.55 20.32 24.10
C ARG A 464 14.23 21.61 24.55
N GLY A 465 13.83 22.72 23.93
CA GLY A 465 14.38 24.04 24.17
C GLY A 465 15.53 24.43 23.24
N ASP A 466 15.98 23.53 22.36
CA ASP A 466 16.92 23.90 21.30
C ASP A 466 16.25 24.83 20.29
N THR A 467 16.99 25.85 19.84
CA THR A 467 16.58 26.81 18.79
C THR A 467 17.43 26.67 17.53
N GLN A 468 18.23 25.61 17.44
CA GLN A 468 19.01 25.25 16.27
C GLN A 468 18.95 23.74 16.04
N LEU A 469 18.94 23.36 14.76
CA LEU A 469 19.02 21.97 14.29
C LEU A 469 20.35 21.80 13.56
N LEU A 470 21.06 20.69 13.81
CA LEU A 470 22.13 20.23 12.95
C LEU A 470 21.55 19.19 11.98
N LEU A 471 21.85 19.32 10.69
CA LEU A 471 21.48 18.33 9.66
C LEU A 471 22.72 17.50 9.28
N GLU A 472 22.51 16.30 8.75
CA GLU A 472 23.59 15.38 8.35
C GLU A 472 24.54 16.01 7.29
N LYS A 473 23.99 16.84 6.40
CA LYS A 473 24.68 17.60 5.37
C LYS A 473 24.01 18.97 5.18
N ALA A 474 24.67 19.87 4.44
CA ALA A 474 24.06 21.15 4.09
C ALA A 474 22.87 20.92 3.13
N PRO A 475 21.68 21.48 3.38
CA PRO A 475 20.54 21.31 2.50
C PRO A 475 20.60 22.25 1.30
N GLU A 476 20.19 21.76 0.13
CA GLU A 476 20.16 22.54 -1.10
C GLU A 476 18.78 23.21 -1.29
N GLY A 477 18.78 24.46 -1.76
CA GLY A 477 17.56 25.24 -2.03
C GLY A 477 16.81 25.77 -0.80
N TRP A 478 17.18 25.40 0.43
CA TRP A 478 16.52 25.87 1.67
C TRP A 478 16.74 27.36 1.91
N ARG A 479 15.74 28.03 2.51
CA ARG A 479 15.69 29.48 2.68
C ARG A 479 15.20 29.90 4.07
N VAL A 480 15.64 31.09 4.50
CA VAL A 480 15.00 31.79 5.63
C VAL A 480 13.56 32.11 5.24
N GLY A 481 12.61 31.77 6.12
CA GLY A 481 11.17 31.83 5.83
C GLY A 481 10.57 30.54 5.25
N ASP A 482 11.36 29.49 4.99
CA ASP A 482 10.80 28.15 4.75
C ASP A 482 10.19 27.57 6.03
N THR A 483 9.09 26.83 5.87
CA THR A 483 8.51 25.97 6.89
C THR A 483 9.14 24.57 6.81
N ILE A 484 9.55 24.04 7.96
CA ILE A 484 10.07 22.69 8.12
C ILE A 484 9.31 21.91 9.19
N VAL A 485 9.28 20.59 9.05
CA VAL A 485 8.71 19.64 10.00
C VAL A 485 9.85 18.81 10.58
N VAL A 486 10.02 18.84 11.89
CA VAL A 486 10.96 17.97 12.64
C VAL A 486 10.17 16.76 13.12
N THR A 487 10.57 15.55 12.71
CA THR A 487 9.83 14.34 13.08
C THR A 487 9.98 14.04 14.57
N GLY A 488 8.88 13.79 15.28
CA GLY A 488 8.92 13.23 16.62
C GLY A 488 9.53 11.83 16.60
N THR A 489 10.25 11.42 17.65
CA THR A 489 10.79 10.05 17.73
C THR A 489 9.85 9.07 18.44
N ARG A 490 8.63 9.51 18.76
CA ARG A 490 7.62 8.75 19.52
C ARG A 490 6.21 9.10 19.07
N LYS A 491 5.37 8.07 19.00
CA LYS A 491 3.92 8.17 18.84
C LYS A 491 3.20 7.64 20.08
N ARG A 492 2.14 8.33 20.50
CA ARG A 492 1.17 7.79 21.48
C ARG A 492 -0.02 7.12 20.79
N GLY A 493 -0.42 7.64 19.63
CA GLY A 493 -1.39 7.00 18.74
C GLY A 493 -2.76 6.80 19.39
N TRP A 494 -3.45 5.74 18.99
CA TRP A 494 -4.76 5.40 19.55
C TRP A 494 -4.64 4.78 20.94
N ALA A 495 -5.05 5.56 21.95
CA ALA A 495 -4.97 5.17 23.36
C ALA A 495 -6.24 5.59 24.12
N TRP A 496 -6.52 4.91 25.23
CA TRP A 496 -7.60 5.31 26.15
C TRP A 496 -7.25 6.63 26.85
N ASP A 497 -8.14 7.62 26.78
CA ASP A 497 -8.06 8.85 27.56
C ASP A 497 -9.05 8.85 28.73
N ASN A 498 -8.54 9.10 29.94
CA ASN A 498 -9.33 9.06 31.17
C ASN A 498 -10.28 10.26 31.35
N THR A 499 -10.05 11.35 30.62
CA THR A 499 -10.89 12.56 30.62
C THR A 499 -12.06 12.39 29.66
N ALA A 500 -11.76 11.98 28.42
CA ALA A 500 -12.76 11.70 27.39
C ALA A 500 -13.57 10.42 27.68
N ARG A 501 -12.99 9.46 28.39
CA ARG A 501 -13.53 8.09 28.63
C ARG A 501 -13.81 7.34 27.33
N ALA A 502 -12.92 7.53 26.36
CA ALA A 502 -12.93 6.91 25.05
C ALA A 502 -11.50 6.56 24.65
N VAL A 503 -11.35 5.71 23.64
CA VAL A 503 -10.08 5.61 22.89
C VAL A 503 -10.06 6.79 21.90
N ILE A 504 -8.98 7.57 21.90
CA ILE A 504 -8.79 8.70 21.00
C ILE A 504 -7.37 8.67 20.41
N HIS A 505 -7.20 9.27 19.23
CA HIS A 505 -5.88 9.47 18.65
C HIS A 505 -5.16 10.61 19.37
N HIS A 506 -3.98 10.33 19.91
CA HIS A 506 -3.05 11.34 20.39
C HIS A 506 -1.96 11.55 19.35
N LEU A 507 -1.82 12.81 18.91
CA LEU A 507 -0.76 13.22 17.99
C LEU A 507 0.63 12.86 18.53
N SER A 508 1.53 12.60 17.60
CA SER A 508 2.97 12.39 17.77
C SER A 508 3.71 13.68 18.11
N GLU A 509 4.97 13.54 18.53
CA GLU A 509 5.88 14.63 18.92
C GLU A 509 6.47 15.38 17.70
N ASP A 510 5.74 15.49 16.58
CA ASP A 510 6.17 16.18 15.35
C ASP A 510 5.99 17.70 15.47
N GLU A 511 7.04 18.48 15.18
CA GLU A 511 7.04 19.93 15.36
C GLU A 511 7.16 20.68 14.02
N ILE A 512 6.31 21.69 13.83
CA ILE A 512 6.36 22.62 12.68
C ILE A 512 7.07 23.89 13.14
N VAL A 513 8.12 24.30 12.43
CA VAL A 513 8.94 25.49 12.76
C VAL A 513 9.38 26.22 11.49
N THR A 514 9.68 27.52 11.62
CA THR A 514 10.12 28.37 10.49
C THR A 514 11.62 28.62 10.57
N ILE A 515 12.33 28.55 9.44
CA ILE A 515 13.76 28.85 9.37
C ILE A 515 14.02 30.35 9.53
N THR A 516 14.84 30.73 10.51
CA THR A 516 15.25 32.13 10.78
C THR A 516 16.68 32.44 10.34
N ALA A 517 17.58 31.45 10.31
CA ALA A 517 18.94 31.57 9.74
C ALA A 517 19.49 30.22 9.25
N LEU A 518 20.44 30.26 8.32
CA LEU A 518 21.11 29.10 7.73
C LEU A 518 22.63 29.32 7.70
N GLU A 519 23.39 28.38 8.27
CA GLU A 519 24.86 28.38 8.31
C GLU A 519 25.39 26.98 7.95
N GLY A 520 25.49 26.68 6.65
CA GLY A 520 25.89 25.35 6.17
C GLY A 520 24.82 24.30 6.49
N ASN A 521 25.16 23.31 7.32
CA ASN A 521 24.21 22.31 7.82
C ASN A 521 23.53 22.68 9.15
N ARG A 522 23.72 23.91 9.62
CA ARG A 522 23.07 24.45 10.83
C ARG A 522 21.87 25.32 10.44
N VAL A 523 20.70 24.94 10.94
CA VAL A 523 19.44 25.69 10.79
C VAL A 523 19.12 26.35 12.12
N THR A 524 18.80 27.65 12.12
CA THR A 524 18.20 28.32 13.29
C THR A 524 16.70 28.46 13.03
N ILE A 525 15.89 28.22 14.06
CA ILE A 525 14.43 28.17 13.98
C ILE A 525 13.78 29.34 14.75
N ASP A 526 12.49 29.58 14.54
CA ASP A 526 11.72 30.70 15.08
C ASP A 526 11.27 30.51 16.53
N GLN A 527 11.07 29.26 16.95
CA GLN A 527 10.66 28.89 18.32
C GLN A 527 11.52 27.74 18.88
N PRO A 528 11.73 27.67 20.21
CA PRO A 528 12.42 26.54 20.82
C PRO A 528 11.56 25.27 20.77
N LEU A 529 12.18 24.11 20.49
CA LEU A 529 11.48 22.82 20.45
C LEU A 529 10.75 22.50 21.75
N LEU A 530 9.56 21.89 21.63
CA LEU A 530 8.68 21.48 22.71
C LEU A 530 8.97 20.05 23.21
N PHE A 531 9.54 19.18 22.37
CA PHE A 531 9.80 17.76 22.62
C PHE A 531 11.29 17.38 22.52
N ASN A 532 11.62 16.13 22.85
CA ASN A 532 12.97 15.57 22.68
C ASN A 532 12.95 14.57 21.53
N HIS A 533 13.64 14.87 20.43
CA HIS A 533 13.69 14.03 19.23
C HIS A 533 14.84 13.01 19.37
N HIS A 534 14.80 12.23 20.46
CA HIS A 534 15.84 11.27 20.81
C HIS A 534 15.43 9.87 20.35
N PRO A 535 16.16 9.25 19.41
CA PRO A 535 15.91 7.89 18.95
C PRO A 535 16.41 6.84 19.98
N PRO A 536 16.01 5.56 19.86
CA PRO A 536 16.35 4.53 20.85
C PRO A 536 17.81 4.05 20.80
N ARG A 537 18.54 4.31 19.70
CA ARG A 537 19.97 4.01 19.54
C ARG A 537 20.71 5.21 18.95
N ALA A 538 22.03 5.27 19.16
CA ALA A 538 22.89 6.39 18.76
C ALA A 538 23.34 6.37 17.28
N ASP A 539 23.05 5.30 16.56
CA ASP A 539 23.24 5.14 15.10
C ASP A 539 22.00 5.57 14.28
N LEU A 540 20.89 5.86 14.96
CA LEU A 540 19.63 6.32 14.39
C LEU A 540 19.50 7.84 14.55
N ALA A 541 18.67 8.47 13.72
CA ALA A 541 18.38 9.90 13.80
C ALA A 541 16.94 10.21 13.32
N PRO A 542 16.27 11.23 13.91
CA PRO A 542 15.06 11.79 13.33
C PRO A 542 15.35 12.52 12.01
N TYR A 543 14.29 12.87 11.30
CA TYR A 543 14.32 13.60 10.05
C TYR A 543 13.80 15.03 10.20
N VAL A 544 14.23 15.89 9.27
CA VAL A 544 13.69 17.24 9.06
C VAL A 544 13.28 17.37 7.61
N ALA A 545 11.99 17.58 7.36
CA ALA A 545 11.42 17.74 6.02
C ALA A 545 11.03 19.20 5.75
N ASN A 546 11.35 19.71 4.56
CA ASN A 546 10.98 21.05 4.11
C ASN A 546 9.71 20.96 3.25
N VAL A 547 8.67 21.69 3.66
CA VAL A 547 7.35 21.63 3.03
C VAL A 547 7.03 22.87 2.19
N THR A 548 7.93 23.85 2.13
CA THR A 548 7.78 25.07 1.32
C THR A 548 8.30 24.88 -0.10
N ARG A 549 7.54 25.35 -1.09
CA ARG A 549 7.84 25.31 -2.54
C ARG A 549 7.57 26.67 -3.18
N THR A 550 8.06 26.90 -4.41
CA THR A 550 7.75 28.13 -5.17
C THR A 550 6.40 28.07 -5.88
N ILE A 551 5.95 26.87 -6.24
CA ILE A 551 4.62 26.62 -6.82
C ILE A 551 3.72 26.04 -5.72
N ARG A 552 2.49 26.54 -5.59
CA ARG A 552 1.53 26.08 -4.58
C ARG A 552 0.10 26.01 -5.13
N PHE A 553 -0.46 24.81 -5.13
CA PHE A 553 -1.88 24.55 -5.26
C PHE A 553 -2.49 24.49 -3.85
N ALA A 554 -3.59 25.20 -3.60
CA ALA A 554 -4.23 25.18 -2.28
C ALA A 554 -5.73 25.51 -2.36
N SER A 555 -6.51 25.06 -1.38
CA SER A 555 -7.85 25.63 -1.15
C SER A 555 -7.73 27.09 -0.70
N LEU A 556 -8.57 28.00 -1.19
CA LEU A 556 -8.44 29.45 -0.94
C LEU A 556 -8.44 29.84 0.56
N GLY A 557 -9.21 29.13 1.39
CA GLY A 557 -9.23 29.33 2.86
C GLY A 557 -8.18 28.51 3.62
N GLY A 558 -7.30 27.77 2.92
CA GLY A 558 -6.35 26.83 3.53
C GLY A 558 -7.06 25.80 4.41
N ALA A 559 -6.51 25.54 5.60
CA ALA A 559 -7.04 24.61 6.60
C ALA A 559 -8.52 24.87 6.95
N GLU A 560 -8.90 26.15 7.07
CA GLU A 560 -10.25 26.60 7.45
C GLU A 560 -11.31 26.38 6.34
N THR A 561 -10.90 25.95 5.15
CA THR A 561 -11.85 25.59 4.08
C THR A 561 -12.65 24.35 4.49
N PRO A 562 -14.00 24.42 4.55
CA PRO A 562 -14.84 23.27 4.87
C PRO A 562 -14.55 22.09 3.95
N LEU A 563 -14.46 20.87 4.51
CA LEU A 563 -13.99 19.71 3.75
C LEU A 563 -14.79 19.49 2.45
N SER A 564 -16.13 19.59 2.50
CA SER A 564 -17.00 19.42 1.33
C SER A 564 -16.82 20.48 0.22
N THR A 565 -16.12 21.59 0.48
CA THR A 565 -15.87 22.64 -0.53
C THR A 565 -14.39 22.85 -0.85
N ARG A 566 -13.49 22.01 -0.31
CA ARG A 566 -12.06 22.03 -0.66
C ARG A 566 -11.80 21.68 -2.13
N GLY A 567 -10.73 22.26 -2.65
CA GLY A 567 -10.20 21.94 -3.97
C GLY A 567 -9.52 20.57 -4.04
N HIS A 568 -9.28 20.06 -5.25
CA HIS A 568 -8.52 18.83 -5.50
C HIS A 568 -7.68 18.95 -6.77
N VAL A 569 -6.73 18.03 -7.00
CA VAL A 569 -5.95 17.96 -8.25
C VAL A 569 -6.00 16.54 -8.80
N MET A 570 -6.34 16.41 -10.08
CA MET A 570 -6.46 15.14 -10.77
C MET A 570 -5.84 15.24 -12.18
N PHE A 571 -4.69 14.60 -12.39
CA PHE A 571 -4.13 14.42 -13.72
C PHE A 571 -4.57 13.05 -14.22
N MET A 572 -5.24 13.01 -15.38
CA MET A 572 -5.98 11.83 -15.83
C MET A 572 -5.78 11.54 -17.31
N HIS A 573 -5.71 10.26 -17.68
CA HIS A 573 -5.65 9.74 -19.06
C HIS A 573 -4.44 10.12 -19.93
N SER A 574 -3.71 11.20 -19.61
CA SER A 574 -2.46 11.58 -20.28
C SER A 574 -1.30 10.72 -19.78
N ASP A 575 -0.28 10.53 -20.62
CA ASP A 575 1.06 10.07 -20.25
C ASP A 575 2.03 11.25 -19.99
N ALA A 576 1.79 12.40 -20.61
CA ALA A 576 2.62 13.60 -20.53
C ALA A 576 2.40 14.43 -19.24
N VAL A 577 2.74 13.85 -18.08
CA VAL A 577 2.65 14.51 -16.76
C VAL A 577 4.02 14.52 -16.07
N ASP A 578 4.61 15.71 -15.91
CA ASP A 578 5.82 15.93 -15.11
C ASP A 578 5.59 17.06 -14.10
N VAL A 579 5.68 16.73 -12.80
CA VAL A 579 5.32 17.60 -11.68
C VAL A 579 6.42 17.57 -10.63
N ARG A 580 7.22 18.65 -10.60
CA ARG A 580 8.40 18.77 -9.74
C ARG A 580 8.34 20.00 -8.83
N TYR A 581 8.67 19.79 -7.56
CA TYR A 581 8.84 20.84 -6.54
C TYR A 581 7.64 21.80 -6.38
N ALA A 582 6.41 21.28 -6.45
CA ALA A 582 5.17 21.98 -6.14
C ALA A 582 4.57 21.55 -4.78
N ALA A 583 3.83 22.44 -4.13
CA ALA A 583 3.10 22.17 -2.89
C ALA A 583 1.59 22.02 -3.16
N PHE A 584 0.93 21.14 -2.39
CA PHE A 584 -0.47 20.76 -2.50
C PHE A 584 -1.12 20.85 -1.10
N ASP A 585 -1.48 22.08 -0.71
CA ASP A 585 -1.76 22.45 0.67
C ASP A 585 -3.26 22.52 0.97
N HIS A 586 -3.74 21.71 1.92
CA HIS A 586 -5.13 21.66 2.36
C HIS A 586 -6.11 21.39 1.21
N LEU A 587 -5.68 20.52 0.29
CA LEU A 587 -6.44 19.98 -0.83
C LEU A 587 -6.98 18.59 -0.52
N GLY A 588 -7.94 18.16 -1.32
CA GLY A 588 -8.73 16.95 -1.12
C GLY A 588 -10.02 17.25 -0.34
N ARG A 589 -11.11 16.59 -0.75
CA ARG A 589 -12.43 16.61 -0.11
C ARG A 589 -13.07 15.24 0.10
N THR A 590 -12.49 14.16 -0.46
CA THR A 590 -12.79 12.80 -0.01
C THR A 590 -12.31 12.67 1.44
N ASP A 591 -13.24 12.56 2.38
CA ASP A 591 -12.98 12.49 3.82
C ASP A 591 -12.91 11.02 4.24
N LYS A 592 -11.68 10.53 4.49
CA LYS A 592 -11.40 9.13 4.86
C LYS A 592 -11.67 8.86 6.36
N SER A 593 -12.13 9.83 7.16
CA SER A 593 -12.56 9.59 8.55
C SER A 593 -13.91 8.86 8.61
N ARG A 594 -14.81 9.18 7.67
CA ARG A 594 -16.06 8.45 7.41
C ARG A 594 -15.94 7.57 6.16
N ALA A 595 -16.94 6.75 5.89
CA ALA A 595 -16.96 5.94 4.67
C ALA A 595 -17.03 6.83 3.42
N ALA A 596 -16.15 6.57 2.45
CA ALA A 596 -16.26 7.12 1.10
C ALA A 596 -16.97 6.12 0.18
N PHE A 597 -17.60 6.64 -0.88
CA PHE A 597 -18.46 5.87 -1.77
C PHE A 597 -18.19 6.22 -3.24
N ASP A 598 -18.41 5.25 -4.12
CA ASP A 598 -18.55 5.48 -5.55
C ASP A 598 -19.91 6.15 -5.83
N LEU A 599 -20.00 7.00 -6.85
CA LEU A 599 -21.25 7.71 -7.18
C LEU A 599 -22.42 6.73 -7.45
N SER A 600 -22.13 5.58 -8.02
CA SER A 600 -23.08 4.48 -8.29
C SER A 600 -23.64 3.79 -7.04
N ALA A 601 -23.03 3.99 -5.87
CA ALA A 601 -23.46 3.41 -4.60
C ALA A 601 -24.41 4.32 -3.79
N LEU A 602 -24.73 5.51 -4.30
CA LEU A 602 -25.56 6.51 -3.62
C LEU A 602 -26.98 6.58 -4.21
N ASP A 603 -28.00 6.28 -3.40
CA ASP A 603 -29.42 6.47 -3.77
C ASP A 603 -29.74 7.93 -4.15
N LYS A 604 -28.94 8.89 -3.69
CA LYS A 604 -29.00 10.31 -4.05
C LYS A 604 -27.65 11.01 -3.82
N VAL A 605 -27.17 11.74 -4.82
CA VAL A 605 -26.03 12.68 -4.67
C VAL A 605 -26.49 13.97 -3.96
N MET A 606 -25.65 14.46 -3.05
CA MET A 606 -25.78 15.75 -2.35
C MET A 606 -24.47 16.55 -2.52
N PRO A 607 -24.48 17.89 -2.41
CA PRO A 607 -23.27 18.71 -2.58
C PRO A 607 -22.14 18.44 -1.58
N ASP A 608 -22.41 17.69 -0.51
CA ASP A 608 -21.50 17.27 0.55
C ASP A 608 -21.35 15.73 0.67
N SER A 609 -21.84 14.98 -0.33
CA SER A 609 -21.66 13.53 -0.45
C SER A 609 -20.18 13.15 -0.45
N ASN A 610 -19.81 12.17 0.37
CA ASN A 610 -18.43 11.73 0.52
C ASN A 610 -18.01 10.76 -0.59
N ILE A 611 -17.74 11.29 -1.78
CA ILE A 611 -17.31 10.47 -2.92
C ILE A 611 -15.80 10.19 -2.89
N LYS A 612 -15.36 9.09 -3.51
CA LYS A 612 -13.94 8.78 -3.75
C LYS A 612 -13.31 9.74 -4.78
N GLY A 613 -11.98 9.63 -4.96
CA GLY A 613 -11.26 10.25 -6.08
C GLY A 613 -11.01 11.76 -6.00
N ARG A 614 -11.38 12.45 -4.91
CA ARG A 614 -11.18 13.90 -4.72
C ARG A 614 -10.08 14.14 -3.68
N TYR A 615 -8.84 13.81 -4.04
CA TYR A 615 -7.65 13.78 -3.17
C TYR A 615 -6.72 15.00 -3.40
N SER A 616 -5.61 15.13 -2.64
CA SER A 616 -4.73 16.31 -2.76
C SER A 616 -3.96 16.36 -4.08
N LEU A 617 -3.39 15.22 -4.49
CA LEU A 617 -2.79 14.98 -5.81
C LEU A 617 -3.11 13.55 -6.26
N HIS A 618 -3.79 13.42 -7.40
CA HIS A 618 -4.29 12.14 -7.92
C HIS A 618 -3.83 11.95 -9.38
N LEU A 619 -3.12 10.85 -9.67
CA LEU A 619 -2.89 10.33 -11.03
C LEU A 619 -3.92 9.24 -11.31
N HIS A 620 -4.73 9.41 -12.36
CA HIS A 620 -5.89 8.57 -12.66
C HIS A 620 -5.80 8.06 -14.11
N LYS A 621 -5.44 6.78 -14.28
CA LYS A 621 -5.29 6.13 -15.60
C LYS A 621 -4.23 6.80 -16.47
N THR A 622 -3.10 7.12 -15.86
CA THR A 622 -1.98 7.88 -16.43
C THR A 622 -0.86 6.92 -16.86
N GLY A 623 -0.35 7.03 -18.08
CA GLY A 623 0.88 6.32 -18.53
C GLY A 623 0.80 4.81 -18.78
N MET A 624 -0.20 4.05 -18.31
CA MET A 624 -0.19 2.56 -18.34
C MET A 624 0.10 1.91 -19.70
N ALA A 625 -0.28 2.54 -20.80
CA ALA A 625 -0.04 2.04 -22.16
C ALA A 625 1.44 2.11 -22.61
N ASN A 626 2.29 2.85 -21.88
CA ASN A 626 3.69 3.09 -22.24
C ASN A 626 4.62 2.98 -21.01
N GLN A 627 5.15 1.78 -20.79
CA GLN A 627 6.08 1.49 -19.69
C GLN A 627 7.52 2.02 -19.93
N GLU A 628 7.75 2.81 -21.00
CA GLU A 628 9.03 3.50 -21.21
C GLU A 628 9.03 4.95 -20.68
N ALA A 629 7.85 5.48 -20.30
CA ALA A 629 7.64 6.87 -19.91
C ALA A 629 6.64 6.99 -18.73
N PRO A 630 7.10 6.79 -17.48
CA PRO A 630 6.27 7.04 -16.29
C PRO A 630 5.93 8.51 -16.13
N ALA A 631 4.76 8.79 -15.55
CA ALA A 631 4.44 10.13 -15.07
C ALA A 631 5.30 10.48 -13.85
N MET A 632 5.89 11.67 -13.86
CA MET A 632 6.91 12.05 -12.89
C MET A 632 6.32 12.92 -11.78
N VAL A 633 6.47 12.50 -10.52
CA VAL A 633 6.08 13.28 -9.33
C VAL A 633 7.31 13.40 -8.43
N VAL A 634 8.05 14.51 -8.55
CA VAL A 634 9.39 14.66 -7.96
C VAL A 634 9.50 15.80 -6.96
N GLY A 635 9.88 15.51 -5.72
CA GLY A 635 10.27 16.51 -4.72
C GLY A 635 9.14 17.43 -4.25
N ASN A 636 7.87 17.05 -4.44
CA ASN A 636 6.69 17.84 -4.09
C ASN A 636 6.42 17.84 -2.57
N SER A 637 5.39 18.55 -2.14
CA SER A 637 4.83 18.43 -0.79
C SER A 637 3.29 18.39 -0.77
N VAL A 638 2.70 17.52 0.04
CA VAL A 638 1.26 17.49 0.38
C VAL A 638 1.10 17.76 1.88
N ILE A 639 0.17 18.65 2.25
CA ILE A 639 -0.12 19.01 3.64
C ILE A 639 -1.62 18.96 3.94
N GLY A 640 -2.02 18.31 5.03
CA GLY A 640 -3.34 18.52 5.64
C GLY A 640 -4.54 17.95 4.84
N SER A 641 -4.34 16.81 4.18
CA SER A 641 -5.40 16.12 3.42
C SER A 641 -6.41 15.43 4.34
N PRO A 642 -7.74 15.56 4.09
CA PRO A 642 -8.77 14.83 4.82
C PRO A 642 -8.96 13.39 4.30
N GLY A 643 -8.29 13.05 3.20
CA GLY A 643 -8.23 11.72 2.62
C GLY A 643 -6.80 11.40 2.21
N TRP A 644 -6.63 10.58 1.18
CA TRP A 644 -5.29 10.27 0.71
C TRP A 644 -4.52 11.51 0.23
N GLY A 645 -3.20 11.48 0.39
CA GLY A 645 -2.32 12.58 0.01
C GLY A 645 -1.92 12.50 -1.46
N TYR A 646 -0.97 11.61 -1.75
CA TYR A 646 -0.59 11.22 -3.10
C TYR A 646 -1.35 9.95 -3.50
N VAL A 647 -2.00 9.97 -4.67
CA VAL A 647 -2.79 8.84 -5.17
C VAL A 647 -2.32 8.44 -6.56
N HIS A 648 -2.03 7.15 -6.68
CA HIS A 648 -1.59 6.45 -7.86
C HIS A 648 -2.70 5.46 -8.19
N HIS A 649 -3.50 5.72 -9.23
CA HIS A 649 -4.71 4.94 -9.52
C HIS A 649 -4.68 4.47 -10.97
N SER A 650 -4.59 3.15 -11.18
CA SER A 650 -4.49 2.53 -12.51
C SER A 650 -3.42 3.17 -13.42
N SER A 651 -2.25 3.50 -12.87
CA SER A 651 -1.23 4.34 -13.53
C SER A 651 0.18 3.72 -13.58
N HIS A 652 1.04 4.30 -14.42
CA HIS A 652 2.49 4.06 -14.45
C HIS A 652 3.20 5.36 -14.08
N ALA A 653 3.78 5.44 -12.88
CA ALA A 653 4.29 6.70 -12.34
C ALA A 653 5.38 6.56 -11.27
N ASP A 654 6.35 7.48 -11.33
CA ASP A 654 7.49 7.53 -10.42
C ASP A 654 7.34 8.65 -9.40
N PHE A 655 7.22 8.26 -8.13
CA PHE A 655 7.13 9.18 -7.00
C PHE A 655 8.51 9.24 -6.34
N ILE A 656 9.24 10.34 -6.52
CA ILE A 656 10.64 10.48 -6.09
C ILE A 656 10.79 11.66 -5.12
N ASP A 657 11.47 11.46 -3.98
CA ASP A 657 11.86 12.53 -3.04
C ASP A 657 10.68 13.36 -2.44
N ASN A 658 9.42 12.90 -2.49
CA ASN A 658 8.25 13.70 -2.05
C ASN A 658 8.05 13.72 -0.53
N VAL A 659 7.31 14.73 -0.04
CA VAL A 659 6.92 14.88 1.38
C VAL A 659 5.40 14.87 1.54
N ALA A 660 4.86 13.94 2.33
CA ALA A 660 3.47 13.98 2.77
C ALA A 660 3.41 14.25 4.29
N PHE A 661 2.63 15.24 4.72
CA PHE A 661 2.49 15.61 6.13
C PHE A 661 1.04 15.82 6.54
N ASP A 662 0.68 15.30 7.72
CA ASP A 662 -0.64 15.49 8.35
C ASP A 662 -1.81 15.02 7.47
N VAL A 663 -1.69 13.79 6.97
CA VAL A 663 -2.67 13.15 6.07
C VAL A 663 -3.61 12.25 6.87
N PHE A 664 -4.92 12.31 6.57
CA PHE A 664 -5.90 11.39 7.12
C PHE A 664 -6.15 10.18 6.20
N GLY A 665 -5.85 8.98 6.69
CA GLY A 665 -5.73 7.77 5.88
C GLY A 665 -4.30 7.61 5.34
N ALA A 666 -4.15 6.98 4.17
CA ALA A 666 -2.86 6.74 3.56
C ALA A 666 -2.20 8.02 3.02
N ALA A 667 -0.93 8.27 3.40
CA ALA A 667 -0.15 9.39 2.89
C ALA A 667 0.21 9.23 1.40
N PHE A 668 0.58 8.01 1.01
CA PHE A 668 0.73 7.56 -0.38
C PHE A 668 -0.13 6.31 -0.59
N ALA A 669 -0.93 6.28 -1.67
CA ALA A 669 -1.86 5.17 -1.96
C ALA A 669 -1.78 4.72 -3.43
N ALA A 670 -1.61 3.41 -3.65
CA ALA A 670 -1.95 2.74 -4.90
C ALA A 670 -3.35 2.11 -4.77
N GLU A 671 -4.32 2.50 -5.62
CA GLU A 671 -5.75 2.29 -5.39
C GLU A 671 -6.30 0.97 -5.96
N ASP A 672 -5.82 0.53 -7.13
CA ASP A 672 -6.59 -0.34 -8.03
C ASP A 672 -6.09 -1.78 -8.14
N GLY A 673 -4.77 -2.01 -8.11
CA GLY A 673 -4.16 -3.36 -8.15
C GLY A 673 -3.12 -3.58 -9.25
N ASN A 674 -3.13 -2.74 -10.27
CA ASN A 674 -2.36 -2.85 -11.52
C ASN A 674 -1.30 -1.73 -11.67
N GLU A 675 -1.15 -0.84 -10.69
CA GLU A 675 -0.18 0.26 -10.70
C GLU A 675 1.28 -0.20 -10.83
N THR A 676 2.11 0.59 -11.51
CA THR A 676 3.52 0.30 -11.83
C THR A 676 4.42 1.54 -11.69
N GLY A 677 5.73 1.34 -11.57
CA GLY A 677 6.73 2.41 -11.39
C GLY A 677 7.32 2.41 -9.97
N ILE A 678 8.19 3.39 -9.66
CA ILE A 678 8.93 3.39 -8.38
C ILE A 678 8.51 4.51 -7.42
N TRP A 679 8.28 4.14 -6.16
CA TRP A 679 8.26 5.05 -5.02
C TRP A 679 9.65 5.05 -4.38
N LEU A 680 10.44 6.08 -4.68
CA LEU A 680 11.84 6.23 -4.27
C LEU A 680 12.02 7.41 -3.30
N ARG A 681 12.56 7.15 -2.10
CA ARG A 681 12.93 8.18 -1.11
C ARG A 681 11.80 9.16 -0.77
N ASN A 682 10.55 8.72 -0.67
CA ASN A 682 9.46 9.58 -0.19
C ASN A 682 9.40 9.55 1.34
N ILE A 683 8.94 10.62 1.98
CA ILE A 683 8.69 10.66 3.43
C ILE A 683 7.21 10.95 3.74
N ALA A 684 6.61 10.07 4.54
CA ALA A 684 5.27 10.22 5.10
C ALA A 684 5.37 10.55 6.59
N ILE A 685 4.84 11.69 7.02
CA ILE A 685 4.90 12.17 8.40
C ILE A 685 3.48 12.36 8.95
N ARG A 686 3.20 11.77 10.12
CA ARG A 686 1.93 11.94 10.87
C ARG A 686 0.67 11.48 10.11
N ALA A 687 0.77 10.40 9.32
CA ALA A 687 -0.43 9.76 8.77
C ALA A 687 -1.32 9.22 9.91
N THR A 688 -2.61 9.59 9.88
CA THR A 688 -3.57 9.36 10.97
C THR A 688 -4.82 8.66 10.46
N GLY A 689 -5.26 7.59 11.13
CA GLY A 689 -6.46 6.83 10.74
C GLY A 689 -7.71 7.21 11.51
N PHE A 690 -8.81 6.50 11.25
CA PHE A 690 -10.03 6.52 12.07
C PHE A 690 -10.00 5.52 13.25
N ASP A 691 -9.15 4.50 13.18
CA ASP A 691 -8.89 3.49 14.22
C ASP A 691 -7.51 2.84 13.96
N LYS A 692 -7.21 1.72 14.62
CA LYS A 692 -5.86 1.19 14.82
C LYS A 692 -5.68 -0.28 14.43
N GLY A 693 -4.49 -0.64 13.93
CA GLY A 693 -4.09 -2.03 13.66
C GLY A 693 -4.78 -2.73 12.48
N GLU A 694 -4.55 -4.05 12.42
CA GLU A 694 -4.87 -4.94 11.29
C GLU A 694 -6.36 -4.95 10.87
N GLU A 695 -7.29 -4.92 11.83
CA GLU A 695 -8.73 -4.98 11.51
C GLU A 695 -9.26 -3.66 10.95
N ALA A 696 -8.72 -2.53 11.42
CA ALA A 696 -9.02 -1.22 10.86
C ALA A 696 -8.56 -1.12 9.39
N ALA A 697 -7.36 -1.64 9.08
CA ALA A 697 -6.80 -1.68 7.72
C ALA A 697 -7.62 -2.52 6.73
N LYS A 698 -8.33 -3.56 7.20
CA LYS A 698 -9.23 -4.40 6.39
C LYS A 698 -10.63 -3.78 6.18
N SER A 699 -11.02 -2.82 7.00
CA SER A 699 -12.39 -2.31 6.99
C SER A 699 -12.68 -1.47 5.74
N GLY A 700 -13.86 -1.63 5.15
CA GLY A 700 -14.21 -0.92 3.91
C GLY A 700 -13.74 -1.62 2.64
N ALA A 701 -13.01 -2.73 2.72
CA ALA A 701 -12.68 -3.56 1.56
C ALA A 701 -13.94 -4.00 0.79
N GLU A 702 -15.04 -4.29 1.48
CA GLU A 702 -16.34 -4.62 0.88
C GLU A 702 -17.00 -3.46 0.07
N ARG A 703 -16.39 -2.27 0.08
CA ARG A 703 -16.75 -1.09 -0.74
C ARG A 703 -15.56 -0.53 -1.54
N HIS A 704 -14.40 -1.20 -1.55
CA HIS A 704 -13.13 -0.64 -2.07
C HIS A 704 -12.83 0.75 -1.45
N ASP A 705 -13.06 0.90 -0.15
CA ASP A 705 -12.78 2.11 0.64
C ASP A 705 -11.63 1.85 1.62
N ASN A 706 -10.50 1.38 1.08
CA ASN A 706 -9.30 1.00 1.83
C ASN A 706 -8.42 2.22 2.18
N GLY A 707 -7.22 1.97 2.74
CA GLY A 707 -6.19 2.98 3.03
C GLY A 707 -6.64 4.01 4.07
N ARG A 708 -7.39 3.59 5.08
CA ARG A 708 -8.05 4.46 6.06
C ARG A 708 -7.43 4.44 7.46
N SER A 709 -6.45 3.57 7.70
CA SER A 709 -5.87 3.33 9.02
C SER A 709 -4.79 4.35 9.42
N GLY A 710 -4.37 5.24 8.53
CA GLY A 710 -3.29 6.20 8.80
C GLY A 710 -1.96 5.65 8.33
N ASP A 711 -1.94 5.15 7.10
CA ASP A 711 -0.86 4.34 6.55
C ASP A 711 0.20 5.27 5.93
N GLY A 712 1.49 4.98 6.05
CA GLY A 712 2.52 5.75 5.33
C GLY A 712 2.42 5.49 3.84
N PHE A 713 2.52 4.22 3.48
CA PHE A 713 2.49 3.72 2.11
C PHE A 713 1.48 2.57 2.03
N PHE A 714 0.39 2.76 1.27
CA PHE A 714 -0.67 1.78 1.07
C PHE A 714 -0.66 1.27 -0.37
N PHE A 715 -0.75 -0.05 -0.53
CA PHE A 715 -0.70 -0.72 -1.83
C PHE A 715 -1.87 -1.70 -1.99
N ALA A 716 -2.78 -1.42 -2.92
CA ALA A 716 -3.73 -2.41 -3.43
C ALA A 716 -3.02 -3.43 -4.36
N GLY A 717 -2.13 -2.93 -5.22
CA GLY A 717 -1.33 -3.72 -6.17
C GLY A 717 -0.02 -4.27 -5.60
N ARG A 718 0.81 -4.80 -6.50
CA ARG A 718 2.12 -5.43 -6.18
C ARG A 718 3.30 -4.96 -7.03
N LEU A 719 3.05 -4.15 -8.05
CA LEU A 719 4.02 -3.79 -9.09
C LEU A 719 4.59 -2.36 -8.95
N VAL A 720 4.25 -1.68 -7.86
CA VAL A 720 4.89 -0.42 -7.47
C VAL A 720 6.03 -0.74 -6.53
N GLU A 721 7.26 -0.46 -6.97
CA GLU A 721 8.45 -0.66 -6.14
C GLU A 721 8.52 0.35 -5.00
N ALA A 722 8.91 -0.08 -3.80
CA ALA A 722 9.12 0.75 -2.63
C ALA A 722 10.60 0.71 -2.21
N ALA A 723 11.32 1.80 -2.50
CA ALA A 723 12.74 1.94 -2.21
C ALA A 723 13.08 3.17 -1.35
N GLU A 724 13.90 2.99 -0.31
CA GLU A 724 14.52 4.08 0.47
C GLU A 724 13.51 5.06 1.12
N ASN A 725 12.22 4.69 1.24
CA ASN A 725 11.15 5.54 1.76
C ASN A 725 11.12 5.54 3.29
N VAL A 726 10.50 6.58 3.86
CA VAL A 726 10.48 6.84 5.32
C VAL A 726 9.04 7.05 5.80
N ALA A 727 8.56 6.21 6.73
CA ALA A 727 7.26 6.37 7.38
C ALA A 727 7.40 6.79 8.85
N ALA A 728 7.25 8.08 9.14
CA ALA A 728 7.43 8.68 10.47
C ALA A 728 6.09 8.96 11.16
N ASN A 729 5.89 8.37 12.34
CA ASN A 729 4.71 8.55 13.20
C ASN A 729 3.35 8.24 12.51
N THR A 730 3.37 7.39 11.49
CA THR A 730 2.17 6.85 10.84
C THR A 730 1.53 5.79 11.76
N THR A 731 0.29 5.37 11.52
CA THR A 731 -0.29 4.22 12.24
C THR A 731 0.37 2.94 11.77
N HIS A 732 0.46 2.76 10.45
CA HIS A 732 1.21 1.68 9.81
C HIS A 732 2.29 2.26 8.90
N GLY A 733 3.47 1.66 8.83
CA GLY A 733 4.53 2.11 7.93
C GLY A 733 4.17 1.83 6.47
N PHE A 734 4.19 0.54 6.11
CA PHE A 734 3.90 0.03 4.77
C PHE A 734 2.81 -1.05 4.84
N VAL A 735 1.82 -0.99 3.94
CA VAL A 735 0.64 -1.88 3.96
C VAL A 735 0.32 -2.38 2.56
N TRP A 736 0.52 -3.68 2.30
CA TRP A 736 -0.01 -4.37 1.13
C TRP A 736 -1.34 -5.04 1.47
N MET A 737 -2.43 -4.60 0.84
CA MET A 737 -3.81 -5.05 1.11
C MET A 737 -4.54 -5.38 -0.19
N HIS A 738 -4.47 -6.64 -0.59
CA HIS A 738 -5.08 -7.11 -1.85
C HIS A 738 -6.55 -7.50 -1.70
N ARG A 739 -7.25 -6.94 -0.70
CA ARG A 739 -8.67 -7.19 -0.45
C ARG A 739 -9.48 -6.11 -1.15
N SER A 740 -10.10 -6.52 -2.26
CA SER A 740 -10.87 -5.65 -3.16
C SER A 740 -10.03 -4.61 -3.90
N ALA A 741 -8.84 -4.99 -4.36
CA ALA A 741 -8.22 -4.37 -5.53
C ALA A 741 -9.04 -4.79 -6.77
N PRO A 742 -9.72 -3.89 -7.51
CA PRO A 742 -10.58 -4.26 -8.63
C PRO A 742 -9.82 -4.62 -9.91
N SER A 743 -8.59 -4.14 -10.10
CA SER A 743 -7.91 -4.13 -11.40
C SER A 743 -6.67 -5.03 -11.39
N GLY A 744 -6.73 -6.12 -12.15
CA GLY A 744 -5.63 -7.10 -12.26
C GLY A 744 -4.48 -6.61 -13.14
N PRO A 745 -3.20 -6.83 -12.77
CA PRO A 745 -2.08 -6.50 -13.63
C PRO A 745 -2.05 -7.35 -14.91
N VAL A 746 -1.56 -6.76 -16.00
CA VAL A 746 -1.38 -7.44 -17.29
C VAL A 746 -0.06 -8.20 -17.34
N LYS A 747 0.03 -9.25 -18.16
CA LYS A 747 1.25 -10.06 -18.33
C LYS A 747 2.48 -9.21 -18.67
N SER A 748 2.33 -8.17 -19.47
CA SER A 748 3.43 -7.34 -20.00
C SER A 748 4.02 -6.33 -19.00
N THR A 749 3.42 -6.15 -17.82
CA THR A 749 3.98 -5.31 -16.74
C THR A 749 4.67 -6.13 -15.65
N LEU A 750 4.81 -7.44 -15.84
CA LEU A 750 5.53 -8.32 -14.92
C LEU A 750 6.98 -8.48 -15.37
N HIS A 751 7.93 -8.42 -14.43
CA HIS A 751 9.35 -8.70 -14.70
C HIS A 751 9.59 -10.19 -15.06
N HIS A 752 8.65 -11.04 -14.62
CA HIS A 752 8.57 -12.47 -14.94
C HIS A 752 7.20 -12.77 -15.58
N PRO A 753 6.99 -12.43 -16.87
CA PRO A 753 5.71 -12.60 -17.56
C PRO A 753 5.28 -14.07 -17.73
N GLU A 754 6.17 -15.03 -17.49
CA GLU A 754 5.94 -16.47 -17.59
C GLU A 754 4.95 -16.97 -16.55
N ILE A 755 4.92 -16.36 -15.35
CA ILE A 755 4.01 -16.73 -14.25
C ILE A 755 2.52 -16.50 -14.58
N ALA A 756 2.24 -15.79 -15.67
CA ALA A 756 0.91 -15.69 -16.25
C ALA A 756 0.42 -17.04 -16.84
N TYR A 757 1.32 -17.96 -17.23
CA TYR A 757 1.03 -19.25 -17.85
C TYR A 757 -0.03 -19.18 -18.97
N GLY A 758 0.16 -18.23 -19.90
CA GLY A 758 -0.74 -18.01 -21.04
C GLY A 758 -1.86 -17.00 -20.80
N ARG A 759 -2.22 -16.70 -19.55
CA ARG A 759 -3.22 -15.67 -19.20
C ARG A 759 -2.76 -14.28 -19.62
N ALA A 760 -3.71 -13.41 -19.98
CA ALA A 760 -3.44 -12.01 -20.34
C ALA A 760 -3.31 -11.09 -19.12
N THR A 761 -4.07 -11.38 -18.06
CA THR A 761 -4.07 -10.68 -16.76
C THR A 761 -3.96 -11.68 -15.61
N LEU A 762 -3.57 -11.19 -14.43
CA LEU A 762 -3.52 -11.97 -13.19
C LEU A 762 -4.38 -11.31 -12.11
N GLU A 763 -4.77 -12.08 -11.10
CA GLU A 763 -5.33 -11.56 -9.84
C GLU A 763 -4.33 -10.59 -9.19
N PRO A 764 -4.75 -9.44 -8.61
CA PRO A 764 -3.84 -8.47 -7.97
C PRO A 764 -2.95 -9.06 -6.85
N SER A 765 -3.36 -10.20 -6.27
CA SER A 765 -2.59 -10.91 -5.24
C SER A 765 -1.72 -12.06 -5.76
N SER A 766 -1.75 -12.37 -7.07
CA SER A 766 -0.96 -13.47 -7.65
C SER A 766 0.52 -13.14 -7.83
N PRO A 767 0.94 -12.01 -8.43
CA PRO A 767 2.37 -11.70 -8.59
C PRO A 767 3.15 -11.68 -7.25
N PRO A 768 4.49 -11.78 -7.26
CA PRO A 768 5.28 -11.40 -6.09
C PRO A 768 5.16 -9.89 -5.84
N ILE A 769 5.51 -9.41 -4.64
CA ILE A 769 5.79 -7.97 -4.46
C ILE A 769 7.10 -7.65 -5.19
N GLN A 770 7.04 -6.77 -6.18
CA GLN A 770 8.23 -6.26 -6.88
C GLN A 770 8.87 -5.12 -6.06
N GLY A 771 10.21 -5.14 -5.96
CA GLY A 771 11.03 -4.13 -5.30
C GLY A 771 10.57 -3.66 -3.91
N PHE A 772 11.08 -4.26 -2.83
CA PHE A 772 11.01 -3.65 -1.50
C PHE A 772 12.39 -3.63 -0.86
N ARG A 773 12.96 -2.43 -0.70
CA ARG A 773 14.34 -2.29 -0.22
C ARG A 773 14.67 -0.99 0.51
N ASP A 774 15.63 -1.11 1.42
CA ASP A 774 16.30 0.01 2.11
C ASP A 774 15.34 0.99 2.83
N ASN A 775 14.10 0.57 3.14
CA ASN A 775 13.04 1.42 3.69
C ASN A 775 13.18 1.60 5.23
N GLU A 776 12.66 2.71 5.75
CA GLU A 776 12.63 3.02 7.18
C GLU A 776 11.20 3.35 7.66
N ALA A 777 10.83 2.92 8.86
CA ALA A 777 9.57 3.31 9.51
C ALA A 777 9.79 3.50 11.01
N PHE A 778 9.18 4.51 11.65
CA PHE A 778 9.31 4.68 13.09
C PHE A 778 8.13 5.38 13.76
N GLY A 779 7.92 5.10 15.04
CA GLY A 779 6.73 5.55 15.77
C GLY A 779 5.45 4.90 15.26
N THR A 780 5.54 3.67 14.74
CA THR A 780 4.44 2.93 14.09
C THR A 780 3.75 1.94 15.02
N GLU A 781 2.46 1.68 14.85
CA GLU A 781 1.82 0.54 15.49
C GLU A 781 2.21 -0.78 14.81
N ILE A 782 2.33 -0.77 13.48
CA ILE A 782 2.82 -1.90 12.68
C ILE A 782 3.75 -1.35 11.61
N GLY A 783 5.02 -1.77 11.60
CA GLY A 783 6.01 -1.28 10.63
C GLY A 783 5.69 -1.69 9.20
N LEU A 784 5.49 -2.99 9.00
CA LEU A 784 5.17 -3.62 7.72
C LEU A 784 3.97 -4.58 7.89
N MET A 785 2.98 -4.46 7.00
CA MET A 785 1.77 -5.29 6.98
C MET A 785 1.54 -5.85 5.58
N VAL A 786 1.30 -7.16 5.47
CA VAL A 786 0.95 -7.82 4.19
C VAL A 786 -0.25 -8.75 4.35
N ILE A 787 -1.32 -8.47 3.61
CA ILE A 787 -2.61 -9.15 3.73
C ILE A 787 -3.18 -9.42 2.32
N LYS A 788 -3.15 -10.68 1.88
CA LYS A 788 -3.82 -11.11 0.63
C LYS A 788 -5.32 -11.38 0.86
N ALA A 789 -6.11 -11.39 -0.21
CA ALA A 789 -7.45 -11.96 -0.22
C ALA A 789 -7.43 -13.50 -0.21
N SER A 790 -6.48 -14.10 -0.91
CA SER A 790 -6.24 -15.55 -1.00
C SER A 790 -4.75 -15.84 -0.77
N THR A 791 -4.42 -16.99 -0.19
CA THR A 791 -3.04 -17.46 -0.07
C THR A 791 -2.42 -17.78 -1.42
N VAL A 792 -3.23 -18.30 -2.35
CA VAL A 792 -2.83 -18.79 -3.68
C VAL A 792 -1.96 -17.77 -4.42
N GLN A 793 -0.92 -18.27 -5.06
CA GLN A 793 0.02 -17.53 -5.89
C GLN A 793 0.08 -18.18 -7.29
N GLY A 794 0.25 -19.51 -7.33
CA GLY A 794 0.27 -20.33 -8.54
C GLY A 794 1.63 -20.49 -9.22
N HIS A 795 2.67 -19.82 -8.71
CA HIS A 795 4.06 -19.91 -9.16
C HIS A 795 5.02 -19.83 -7.97
N ASP A 796 6.26 -20.26 -8.16
CA ASP A 796 7.31 -20.33 -7.13
C ASP A 796 8.31 -19.15 -7.25
N VAL A 797 7.75 -17.97 -7.49
CA VAL A 797 8.48 -16.68 -7.48
C VAL A 797 8.17 -15.96 -6.18
N TRP A 798 9.20 -15.66 -5.39
CA TRP A 798 9.04 -15.21 -4.01
C TRP A 798 8.97 -13.70 -3.87
N SER A 799 8.22 -13.23 -2.87
CA SER A 799 8.20 -11.82 -2.46
C SER A 799 9.38 -11.55 -1.52
N VAL A 800 10.44 -10.93 -2.03
CA VAL A 800 11.69 -10.68 -1.30
C VAL A 800 11.68 -9.25 -0.75
N LEU A 801 11.74 -9.11 0.56
CA LEU A 801 11.65 -7.83 1.26
C LEU A 801 13.01 -7.58 1.96
N ASP A 802 13.91 -6.82 1.32
CA ASP A 802 15.34 -6.77 1.67
C ASP A 802 15.84 -5.40 2.16
N GLY A 803 16.16 -5.34 3.45
CA GLY A 803 16.60 -4.10 4.11
C GLY A 803 15.41 -3.29 4.56
N PHE A 804 15.02 -3.44 5.83
CA PHE A 804 13.97 -2.62 6.44
C PHE A 804 14.27 -2.36 7.91
N LEU A 805 14.34 -1.07 8.24
CA LEU A 805 14.63 -0.55 9.58
C LEU A 805 13.32 -0.06 10.21
N ASN A 806 12.88 -0.69 11.30
CA ASN A 806 11.68 -0.26 12.00
C ASN A 806 11.91 -0.07 13.50
N TRP A 807 11.70 1.14 14.02
CA TRP A 807 12.02 1.45 15.41
C TRP A 807 10.96 2.26 16.17
N GLU A 808 10.96 2.11 17.50
CA GLU A 808 9.88 2.55 18.39
C GLU A 808 8.48 2.08 17.91
N THR A 809 8.39 0.79 17.56
CA THR A 809 7.20 0.17 16.95
C THR A 809 6.46 -0.77 17.92
N ALA A 810 5.14 -0.95 17.76
CA ALA A 810 4.40 -1.96 18.54
C ALA A 810 4.49 -3.38 17.94
N LYS A 811 4.41 -3.50 16.60
CA LYS A 811 4.78 -4.70 15.83
C LYS A 811 5.76 -4.34 14.71
N GLY A 812 6.81 -5.15 14.51
CA GLY A 812 7.74 -4.95 13.39
C GLY A 812 7.10 -5.30 12.04
N VAL A 813 6.75 -6.58 11.86
CA VAL A 813 6.18 -7.16 10.63
C VAL A 813 4.96 -8.01 10.96
N ASP A 814 3.90 -7.92 10.15
CA ASP A 814 2.70 -8.77 10.25
C ASP A 814 2.26 -9.29 8.87
N ILE A 815 2.36 -10.61 8.64
CA ILE A 815 2.09 -11.26 7.35
C ILE A 815 0.95 -12.28 7.52
N SER A 816 -0.20 -12.00 6.90
CA SER A 816 -1.40 -12.85 6.99
C SER A 816 -1.92 -13.26 5.60
N TYR A 817 -2.53 -14.45 5.53
CA TYR A 817 -3.07 -15.08 4.32
C TYR A 817 -2.05 -15.19 3.19
N SER A 818 -0.81 -15.53 3.50
CA SER A 818 0.36 -15.28 2.63
C SER A 818 1.41 -16.39 2.72
N GLY A 819 2.03 -16.73 1.59
CA GLY A 819 3.23 -17.58 1.54
C GLY A 819 4.14 -17.22 0.37
N HIS A 820 5.34 -17.80 0.33
CA HIS A 820 6.47 -17.46 -0.56
C HIS A 820 7.07 -16.07 -0.26
N TYR A 821 7.51 -15.84 0.99
CA TYR A 821 8.13 -14.58 1.42
C TYR A 821 9.52 -14.76 2.03
N THR A 822 10.48 -13.94 1.61
CA THR A 822 11.80 -13.82 2.26
C THR A 822 11.94 -12.45 2.90
N LEU A 823 11.90 -12.40 4.24
CA LEU A 823 12.25 -11.22 5.03
C LEU A 823 13.76 -11.20 5.24
N MET A 824 14.48 -10.27 4.60
CA MET A 824 15.94 -10.26 4.58
C MET A 824 16.53 -8.94 5.12
N ASN A 825 17.59 -9.02 5.93
CA ASN A 825 18.34 -7.86 6.45
C ASN A 825 17.46 -6.82 7.20
N LEU A 826 16.49 -7.26 8.01
CA LEU A 826 15.64 -6.39 8.81
C LEU A 826 16.29 -6.02 10.16
N ASP A 827 16.06 -4.79 10.63
CA ASP A 827 16.42 -4.33 11.99
C ASP A 827 15.20 -3.74 12.68
N LEU A 828 14.64 -4.50 13.62
CA LEU A 828 13.35 -4.22 14.26
C LEU A 828 13.55 -3.92 15.75
N ILE A 829 13.08 -2.76 16.20
CA ILE A 829 13.24 -2.24 17.56
C ILE A 829 11.89 -1.84 18.16
N ALA A 830 11.50 -2.52 19.23
CA ALA A 830 10.25 -2.28 19.94
C ALA A 830 10.12 -0.85 20.52
N ALA A 831 8.89 -0.39 20.68
CA ALA A 831 8.54 0.81 21.45
C ALA A 831 9.02 0.73 22.91
N ALA A 832 9.49 1.85 23.45
CA ALA A 832 9.68 2.01 24.89
C ALA A 832 8.32 1.93 25.61
N GLU A 833 8.23 1.16 26.71
CA GLU A 833 6.95 0.83 27.37
C GLU A 833 6.10 2.06 27.74
N GLN A 834 5.00 2.29 26.99
CA GLN A 834 4.07 3.41 27.19
C GLN A 834 2.59 2.97 27.14
N GLY A 835 2.20 2.04 28.01
CA GLY A 835 0.78 1.77 28.32
C GLY A 835 -0.03 1.11 27.19
N PHE A 836 -0.81 1.90 26.44
CA PHE A 836 -1.68 1.41 25.34
C PHE A 836 -0.97 1.30 23.98
N PHE A 837 0.25 1.82 23.88
CA PHE A 837 1.21 1.59 22.81
C PHE A 837 2.34 0.71 23.40
N ALA A 838 1.96 -0.48 23.86
CA ALA A 838 2.90 -1.49 24.36
C ALA A 838 3.42 -2.33 23.18
N PRO A 839 4.70 -2.72 23.16
CA PRO A 839 5.21 -3.63 22.15
C PRO A 839 4.60 -5.03 22.29
N ASP A 840 4.40 -5.71 21.17
CA ASP A 840 3.80 -7.06 21.09
C ASP A 840 4.80 -8.08 20.51
N VAL A 841 5.19 -7.92 19.24
CA VAL A 841 5.96 -8.92 18.50
C VAL A 841 6.84 -8.30 17.40
N GLY A 842 8.05 -8.82 17.22
CA GLY A 842 8.95 -8.43 16.13
C GLY A 842 8.41 -8.87 14.75
N VAL A 843 8.23 -10.17 14.55
CA VAL A 843 7.66 -10.75 13.32
C VAL A 843 6.47 -11.65 13.64
N ASN A 844 5.29 -11.35 13.09
CA ASN A 844 4.08 -12.13 13.24
C ASN A 844 3.78 -12.91 11.95
N VAL A 845 3.94 -14.24 11.98
CA VAL A 845 3.41 -15.13 10.93
C VAL A 845 1.95 -15.40 11.29
N GLY A 846 1.05 -14.70 10.60
CA GLY A 846 -0.37 -14.62 10.93
C GLY A 846 -1.24 -15.67 10.25
N THR A 847 -2.56 -15.53 10.43
CA THR A 847 -3.60 -16.49 9.98
C THR A 847 -3.41 -16.89 8.53
N ASN A 848 -3.51 -18.19 8.22
CA ASN A 848 -3.32 -18.77 6.89
C ASN A 848 -1.92 -18.59 6.26
N SER A 849 -0.89 -18.13 6.98
CA SER A 849 0.46 -17.96 6.41
C SER A 849 1.37 -19.18 6.58
N PHE A 850 2.15 -19.49 5.54
CA PHE A 850 3.07 -20.65 5.43
C PHE A 850 4.22 -20.33 4.47
N ASP A 851 5.30 -21.12 4.47
CA ASP A 851 6.49 -20.96 3.60
C ASP A 851 7.07 -19.53 3.63
N VAL A 852 7.66 -19.19 4.78
CA VAL A 852 8.20 -17.86 5.11
C VAL A 852 9.63 -17.98 5.65
N VAL A 853 10.55 -17.23 5.07
CA VAL A 853 11.95 -17.16 5.47
C VAL A 853 12.23 -15.86 6.22
N VAL A 854 12.99 -15.94 7.30
CA VAL A 854 13.44 -14.79 8.10
C VAL A 854 14.97 -14.85 8.18
N ASN A 855 15.65 -14.07 7.34
CA ASN A 855 17.10 -14.13 7.13
C ASN A 855 17.81 -12.85 7.60
N LYS A 856 18.83 -12.99 8.47
CA LYS A 856 19.64 -11.89 9.02
C LYS A 856 18.81 -10.78 9.68
N VAL A 857 17.77 -11.18 10.40
CA VAL A 857 16.85 -10.24 11.07
C VAL A 857 17.27 -9.99 12.51
N ARG A 858 17.46 -8.71 12.85
CA ARG A 858 17.69 -8.24 14.22
C ARG A 858 16.36 -7.87 14.88
N LEU A 859 16.18 -8.33 16.12
CA LEU A 859 14.99 -8.15 16.95
C LEU A 859 15.41 -7.58 18.31
N GLU A 860 14.94 -6.39 18.66
CA GLU A 860 15.37 -5.66 19.86
C GLU A 860 14.18 -5.23 20.73
N ARG A 861 14.24 -5.56 22.04
CA ARG A 861 13.28 -5.17 23.11
C ARG A 861 11.81 -5.63 22.96
N PHE A 862 11.43 -6.41 21.95
CA PHE A 862 10.07 -6.96 21.86
C PHE A 862 9.80 -8.02 22.94
N PRO A 863 8.58 -8.12 23.51
CA PRO A 863 8.21 -9.22 24.39
C PRO A 863 8.27 -10.59 23.70
N VAL A 864 7.88 -10.64 22.42
CA VAL A 864 8.03 -11.82 21.55
C VAL A 864 8.88 -11.46 20.34
N GLY A 865 9.89 -12.26 20.01
CA GLY A 865 10.68 -12.05 18.80
C GLY A 865 9.89 -12.40 17.55
N ILE A 866 9.61 -13.68 17.36
CA ILE A 866 8.86 -14.22 16.22
C ILE A 866 7.67 -15.04 16.75
N ARG A 867 6.48 -14.86 16.17
CA ARG A 867 5.26 -15.62 16.50
C ARG A 867 4.83 -16.49 15.33
N ILE A 868 4.69 -17.79 15.59
CA ILE A 868 4.34 -18.87 14.63
C ILE A 868 3.22 -19.71 15.25
N GLU A 869 2.12 -19.03 15.61
CA GLU A 869 0.93 -19.62 16.26
C GLU A 869 -0.33 -19.50 15.37
N GLN A 870 -0.13 -19.37 14.06
CA GLN A 870 -1.21 -19.16 13.11
C GLN A 870 -2.21 -20.32 13.09
N GLY A 871 -3.49 -19.96 12.95
CA GLY A 871 -4.55 -20.87 12.59
C GLY A 871 -4.72 -20.94 11.06
N PHE A 872 -5.21 -22.07 10.57
CA PHE A 872 -5.52 -22.30 9.16
C PHE A 872 -7.02 -22.56 8.95
N THR A 873 -7.58 -22.02 7.86
CA THR A 873 -8.98 -22.25 7.43
C THR A 873 -9.11 -23.40 6.44
N PHE A 874 -7.99 -24.03 6.07
CA PHE A 874 -7.85 -25.20 5.21
C PHE A 874 -6.93 -26.22 5.90
N PRO A 875 -6.95 -27.52 5.54
CA PRO A 875 -6.07 -28.51 6.17
C PRO A 875 -4.60 -28.25 5.83
N VAL A 876 -3.77 -28.12 6.87
CA VAL A 876 -2.31 -27.99 6.80
C VAL A 876 -1.73 -28.82 7.95
N THR A 877 -0.68 -29.59 7.70
CA THR A 877 0.10 -30.30 8.72
C THR A 877 1.04 -29.34 9.46
N GLU A 878 1.69 -29.78 10.54
CA GLU A 878 2.64 -28.92 11.25
C GLU A 878 3.92 -28.71 10.44
N GLU A 879 4.26 -29.67 9.59
CA GLU A 879 5.38 -29.70 8.66
C GLU A 879 5.18 -28.73 7.47
N GLU A 880 3.99 -28.70 6.87
CA GLU A 880 3.65 -27.82 5.72
C GLU A 880 3.61 -26.32 6.06
N VAL A 881 3.81 -25.94 7.32
CA VAL A 881 3.89 -24.53 7.77
C VAL A 881 5.18 -23.85 7.32
N GLY A 882 6.30 -24.58 7.28
CA GLY A 882 7.56 -24.14 6.68
C GLY A 882 8.06 -22.73 7.05
N VAL A 883 8.50 -22.50 8.29
CA VAL A 883 9.17 -21.22 8.65
C VAL A 883 10.67 -21.42 8.86
N ASP A 884 11.48 -20.90 7.95
CA ASP A 884 12.95 -21.00 7.99
C ASP A 884 13.58 -19.75 8.62
N LEU A 885 14.32 -19.91 9.71
CA LEU A 885 14.91 -18.81 10.50
C LEU A 885 16.44 -18.86 10.40
N ILE A 886 17.04 -17.93 9.64
CA ILE A 886 18.47 -17.89 9.31
C ILE A 886 19.11 -16.67 9.98
N ASP A 887 20.16 -16.88 10.77
CA ASP A 887 20.96 -15.80 11.41
C ASP A 887 20.13 -14.74 12.19
N VAL A 888 19.02 -15.15 12.81
CA VAL A 888 18.16 -14.26 13.61
C VAL A 888 18.87 -13.84 14.90
N VAL A 889 19.01 -12.53 15.12
CA VAL A 889 19.70 -11.94 16.28
C VAL A 889 18.69 -11.27 17.21
N ALA A 890 18.55 -11.78 18.43
CA ALA A 890 17.64 -11.24 19.45
C ALA A 890 18.38 -10.53 20.60
N VAL A 891 17.96 -9.32 20.96
CA VAL A 891 18.55 -8.50 22.03
C VAL A 891 17.44 -7.99 22.97
N ASP A 892 17.55 -8.33 24.26
CA ASP A 892 16.56 -8.02 25.30
C ASP A 892 15.11 -8.48 24.96
N VAL A 893 14.99 -9.52 24.14
CA VAL A 893 13.74 -10.23 23.82
C VAL A 893 13.61 -11.45 24.73
N PRO A 894 12.63 -11.52 25.66
CA PRO A 894 12.52 -12.61 26.63
C PRO A 894 11.95 -13.90 26.03
N GLU A 895 11.18 -13.82 24.94
CA GLU A 895 10.60 -14.96 24.23
C GLU A 895 10.93 -14.87 22.73
N VAL A 896 12.12 -15.35 22.34
CA VAL A 896 12.65 -15.14 20.97
C VAL A 896 11.76 -15.77 19.90
N ILE A 897 11.20 -16.95 20.15
CA ILE A 897 10.24 -17.62 19.26
C ILE A 897 9.08 -18.15 20.10
N ARG A 898 7.85 -17.77 19.74
CA ARG A 898 6.62 -18.39 20.24
C ARG A 898 5.99 -19.24 19.14
N SER A 899 5.77 -20.52 19.43
CA SER A 899 5.07 -21.46 18.54
C SER A 899 4.44 -22.57 19.37
N SER A 900 3.32 -23.12 18.89
CA SER A 900 2.68 -24.32 19.44
C SER A 900 3.50 -25.60 19.24
N SER A 901 4.44 -25.60 18.28
CA SER A 901 5.23 -26.76 17.88
C SER A 901 6.59 -26.34 17.31
N GLN A 902 7.64 -27.13 17.58
CA GLN A 902 8.95 -26.99 16.95
C GLN A 902 9.01 -27.60 15.54
N ILE A 903 7.95 -28.28 15.08
CA ILE A 903 7.87 -28.84 13.73
C ILE A 903 7.61 -27.74 12.68
N ARG A 904 6.95 -26.64 13.09
CA ARG A 904 6.58 -25.51 12.21
C ARG A 904 7.77 -24.68 11.71
N TYR A 905 8.95 -24.82 12.31
CA TYR A 905 10.08 -23.95 12.01
C TYR A 905 11.44 -24.64 12.11
N GLN A 906 12.40 -24.15 11.35
CA GLN A 906 13.78 -24.60 11.32
C GLN A 906 14.73 -23.45 11.71
N LEU A 907 15.84 -23.78 12.38
CA LEU A 907 16.89 -22.85 12.78
C LEU A 907 18.16 -23.11 11.98
N LEU A 908 18.70 -22.06 11.35
CA LEU A 908 19.87 -22.09 10.48
C LEU A 908 20.81 -20.90 10.72
N THR A 909 22.01 -21.03 10.19
CA THR A 909 22.97 -19.93 9.97
C THR A 909 23.43 -19.93 8.51
N SER A 910 23.98 -18.82 8.01
CA SER A 910 24.50 -18.76 6.63
C SER A 910 25.55 -19.85 6.32
N ASP A 911 26.33 -20.28 7.32
CA ASP A 911 27.33 -21.35 7.19
C ASP A 911 26.73 -22.76 7.04
N GLN A 912 25.42 -22.92 7.26
CA GLN A 912 24.68 -24.18 7.08
C GLN A 912 23.94 -24.27 5.74
N LEU A 913 23.86 -23.18 4.98
CA LEU A 913 23.24 -23.17 3.66
C LEU A 913 24.10 -23.97 2.66
N LEU A 914 23.42 -24.71 1.78
CA LEU A 914 24.05 -25.41 0.66
C LEU A 914 24.58 -24.38 -0.34
N GLN A 915 25.69 -24.71 -1.01
CA GLN A 915 26.20 -23.93 -2.16
C GLN A 915 25.64 -24.45 -3.49
N ASP A 916 24.71 -25.40 -3.42
CA ASP A 916 23.97 -25.92 -4.56
C ASP A 916 22.92 -24.86 -4.98
N GLY A 917 22.76 -24.66 -6.28
CA GLY A 917 21.73 -23.75 -6.82
C GLY A 917 20.33 -24.34 -6.74
N VAL A 918 19.33 -23.55 -7.16
CA VAL A 918 17.95 -24.05 -7.32
C VAL A 918 17.93 -25.17 -8.35
N GLU A 919 17.45 -26.36 -7.97
CA GLU A 919 17.34 -27.52 -8.86
C GLU A 919 15.90 -28.08 -8.81
N PRO A 920 15.09 -27.97 -9.89
CA PRO A 920 13.76 -28.56 -9.96
C PRO A 920 13.84 -30.07 -10.19
N ILE A 921 13.20 -30.85 -9.32
CA ILE A 921 13.19 -32.32 -9.39
C ILE A 921 12.01 -32.76 -10.28
N LEU A 922 12.19 -32.58 -11.59
CA LEU A 922 11.17 -32.83 -12.60
C LEU A 922 10.65 -34.27 -12.56
N GLN A 923 9.32 -34.43 -12.46
CA GLN A 923 8.62 -35.70 -12.58
C GLN A 923 7.86 -35.75 -13.92
N PRO A 924 7.57 -36.93 -14.51
CA PRO A 924 6.81 -37.00 -15.76
C PRO A 924 5.37 -36.50 -15.58
N ILE A 925 5.04 -35.39 -16.21
CA ILE A 925 3.67 -34.85 -16.27
C ILE A 925 3.05 -35.25 -17.61
N GLU A 926 1.84 -35.83 -17.58
CA GLU A 926 1.02 -36.06 -18.78
C GLU A 926 -0.36 -35.43 -18.59
N ILE A 927 -0.92 -34.80 -19.62
CA ILE A 927 -2.28 -34.19 -19.58
C ILE A 927 -3.13 -34.57 -20.80
N GLY A 928 -4.41 -34.80 -20.56
CA GLY A 928 -5.48 -34.83 -21.57
C GLY A 928 -6.14 -33.46 -21.79
N ALA A 929 -6.97 -33.36 -22.82
CA ALA A 929 -7.44 -32.07 -23.36
C ALA A 929 -8.40 -31.26 -22.45
N ASN A 930 -8.86 -31.85 -21.34
CA ASN A 930 -9.85 -31.25 -20.43
C ASN A 930 -9.42 -31.47 -18.96
N GLU A 931 -8.11 -31.53 -18.72
CA GLU A 931 -7.48 -31.78 -17.43
C GLU A 931 -6.66 -30.58 -16.99
N ASP A 932 -6.63 -30.32 -15.68
CA ASP A 932 -5.92 -29.18 -15.09
C ASP A 932 -4.42 -29.54 -14.96
N LEU A 933 -3.50 -28.65 -15.39
CA LEU A 933 -2.06 -28.90 -15.43
C LEU A 933 -1.43 -28.66 -14.05
N GLN A 934 -1.05 -29.73 -13.37
CA GLN A 934 -0.47 -29.73 -12.02
C GLN A 934 1.06 -29.65 -12.08
N LEU A 935 1.65 -28.53 -11.64
CA LEU A 935 3.11 -28.33 -11.56
C LEU A 935 3.68 -28.83 -10.22
N TRP A 936 3.20 -30.00 -9.78
CA TRP A 936 3.49 -30.58 -8.47
C TRP A 936 4.84 -31.33 -8.49
N MET A 937 5.92 -30.57 -8.32
CA MET A 937 7.28 -31.08 -8.28
C MET A 937 7.96 -30.82 -6.92
N ASP A 938 8.98 -31.62 -6.61
CA ASP A 938 9.93 -31.30 -5.56
C ASP A 938 11.04 -30.40 -6.13
N ARG A 939 11.75 -29.68 -5.27
CA ARG A 939 12.89 -28.83 -5.64
C ARG A 939 13.98 -28.89 -4.57
N SER A 940 15.20 -28.52 -4.96
CA SER A 940 16.30 -28.19 -4.04
C SER A 940 16.62 -26.69 -4.13
N ASP A 941 17.02 -26.09 -3.01
CA ASP A 941 17.55 -24.74 -2.89
C ASP A 941 18.65 -24.69 -1.80
N SER A 942 19.24 -23.53 -1.52
CA SER A 942 20.30 -23.38 -0.51
C SER A 942 19.87 -23.71 0.93
N ILE A 943 18.58 -23.74 1.23
CA ILE A 943 18.05 -24.19 2.54
C ILE A 943 17.93 -25.72 2.55
N GLY A 944 17.53 -26.33 1.43
CA GLY A 944 17.47 -27.77 1.25
C GLY A 944 16.40 -28.21 0.25
N ARG A 945 15.82 -29.40 0.46
CA ARG A 945 14.73 -29.89 -0.39
C ARG A 945 13.36 -29.50 0.17
N SER A 946 12.50 -29.01 -0.71
CA SER A 946 11.10 -28.68 -0.44
C SER A 946 10.19 -29.27 -1.53
N THR A 947 8.92 -29.50 -1.20
CA THR A 947 7.88 -29.76 -2.20
C THR A 947 7.27 -28.42 -2.56
N ARG A 948 7.17 -28.08 -3.85
CA ARG A 948 6.64 -26.78 -4.33
C ARG A 948 5.14 -26.60 -4.04
N GLN A 949 4.44 -27.71 -3.85
CA GLN A 949 2.98 -27.79 -3.70
C GLN A 949 2.55 -27.63 -2.24
N HIS A 950 1.71 -26.62 -1.94
CA HIS A 950 1.14 -26.41 -0.60
C HIS A 950 -0.40 -26.48 -0.60
N PRO A 951 -1.06 -26.93 0.48
CA PRO A 951 -2.53 -26.96 0.56
C PRO A 951 -3.21 -25.59 0.40
N GLY A 952 -2.49 -24.50 0.70
CA GLY A 952 -2.96 -23.12 0.54
C GLY A 952 -2.58 -22.48 -0.79
N ASP A 953 -1.72 -23.10 -1.59
CA ASP A 953 -1.31 -22.63 -2.92
C ASP A 953 -1.02 -23.83 -3.84
N PRO A 954 -2.03 -24.31 -4.59
CA PRO A 954 -1.99 -25.64 -5.17
C PRO A 954 -1.31 -25.73 -6.55
N GLN A 955 -0.47 -24.75 -6.93
CA GLN A 955 0.44 -24.76 -8.10
C GLN A 955 -0.13 -25.51 -9.33
N THR A 956 -1.34 -25.11 -9.74
CA THR A 956 -2.14 -25.74 -10.80
C THR A 956 -2.62 -24.68 -11.79
N ILE A 957 -2.36 -24.92 -13.08
CA ILE A 957 -2.88 -24.13 -14.19
C ILE A 957 -4.23 -24.73 -14.60
N ASN A 958 -5.27 -23.90 -14.77
CA ASN A 958 -6.61 -24.40 -15.07
C ASN A 958 -6.67 -24.96 -16.49
N ARG A 959 -7.46 -26.02 -16.72
CA ARG A 959 -7.70 -26.57 -18.07
C ARG A 959 -8.18 -25.53 -19.10
N TRP A 960 -8.79 -24.43 -18.64
CA TRP A 960 -9.25 -23.34 -19.51
C TRP A 960 -8.11 -22.42 -19.96
N ASP A 961 -7.01 -22.35 -19.20
CA ASP A 961 -5.81 -21.57 -19.53
C ASP A 961 -4.83 -22.37 -20.41
N VAL A 962 -4.86 -23.71 -20.31
CA VAL A 962 -3.99 -24.63 -21.06
C VAL A 962 -4.01 -24.40 -22.60
N PRO A 963 -5.16 -24.16 -23.27
CA PRO A 963 -5.19 -23.80 -24.69
C PRO A 963 -4.39 -22.55 -25.04
N ASP A 964 -4.36 -21.54 -24.16
CA ASP A 964 -3.69 -20.26 -24.39
C ASP A 964 -2.19 -20.36 -24.07
N LEU A 965 -1.85 -21.09 -23.01
CA LEU A 965 -0.48 -21.53 -22.72
C LEU A 965 0.12 -22.26 -23.94
N LEU A 966 -0.55 -23.29 -24.45
CA LEU A 966 -0.10 -24.10 -25.58
C LEU A 966 -0.14 -23.34 -26.93
N ARG A 967 -0.94 -22.29 -27.06
CA ARG A 967 -0.85 -21.36 -28.20
C ARG A 967 0.45 -20.56 -28.20
N SER A 968 0.90 -20.13 -27.01
CA SER A 968 2.16 -19.38 -26.88
C SER A 968 3.41 -20.26 -26.99
N THR A 969 3.47 -21.37 -26.24
CA THR A 969 4.62 -22.30 -26.24
C THR A 969 4.66 -23.15 -27.51
N GLY A 970 3.53 -23.73 -27.90
CA GLY A 970 3.46 -24.78 -28.93
C GLY A 970 3.85 -26.15 -28.36
N TYR A 971 4.17 -27.09 -29.25
CA TYR A 971 4.58 -28.45 -28.87
C TYR A 971 5.54 -29.07 -29.89
N PHE A 972 6.33 -30.03 -29.43
CA PHE A 972 7.24 -30.86 -30.22
C PHE A 972 6.71 -32.29 -30.32
N THR A 973 7.35 -33.11 -31.16
CA THR A 973 7.22 -34.57 -31.17
C THR A 973 8.51 -35.21 -30.65
N ASP A 974 8.44 -36.07 -29.63
CA ASP A 974 9.63 -36.76 -29.11
C ASP A 974 10.09 -37.93 -30.00
N ALA A 975 11.27 -38.50 -29.72
CA ALA A 975 11.83 -39.63 -30.46
C ALA A 975 10.98 -40.92 -30.41
N SER A 976 9.92 -40.97 -29.57
CA SER A 976 8.94 -42.07 -29.52
C SER A 976 7.63 -41.78 -30.26
N GLY A 977 7.46 -40.55 -30.79
CA GLY A 977 6.26 -40.09 -31.47
C GLY A 977 5.18 -39.50 -30.55
N ARG A 978 5.50 -39.23 -29.28
CA ARG A 978 4.59 -38.54 -28.34
C ARG A 978 4.69 -37.02 -28.56
N ARG A 979 3.58 -36.31 -28.38
CA ARG A 979 3.58 -34.84 -28.36
C ARG A 979 4.02 -34.34 -26.99
N VAL A 980 4.91 -33.35 -26.94
CA VAL A 980 5.47 -32.79 -25.71
C VAL A 980 5.48 -31.28 -25.81
N ALA A 981 4.87 -30.59 -24.85
CA ALA A 981 5.08 -29.16 -24.65
C ALA A 981 6.26 -28.94 -23.69
N LEU A 982 6.99 -27.85 -23.92
CA LEU A 982 7.97 -27.33 -22.96
C LEU A 982 7.35 -26.07 -22.37
N ILE A 983 7.06 -26.11 -21.07
CA ILE A 983 6.39 -25.03 -20.36
C ILE A 983 7.44 -24.23 -19.59
N PRO A 984 7.67 -22.94 -19.91
CA PRO A 984 8.56 -22.08 -19.14
C PRO A 984 8.07 -21.93 -17.69
N ASP A 985 8.98 -22.07 -16.74
CA ASP A 985 8.66 -22.15 -15.32
C ASP A 985 9.81 -21.55 -14.48
N LEU A 986 9.51 -21.17 -13.24
CA LEU A 986 10.38 -20.37 -12.38
C LEU A 986 10.33 -20.87 -10.94
N SER A 987 11.51 -21.05 -10.33
CA SER A 987 11.67 -21.36 -8.90
C SER A 987 12.69 -20.43 -8.25
N THR A 988 12.45 -20.05 -7.00
CA THR A 988 13.30 -19.08 -6.28
C THR A 988 14.05 -19.72 -5.12
N ASP A 989 15.34 -19.43 -4.99
CA ASP A 989 16.12 -19.76 -3.80
C ASP A 989 15.55 -19.02 -2.58
N ARG A 990 15.04 -19.79 -1.62
CA ARG A 990 14.31 -19.28 -0.46
C ARG A 990 15.15 -18.37 0.45
N ALA A 991 16.46 -18.61 0.58
CA ALA A 991 17.32 -17.81 1.44
C ALA A 991 17.73 -16.47 0.82
N THR A 992 17.88 -16.41 -0.50
CA THR A 992 18.54 -15.28 -1.20
C THR A 992 17.63 -14.51 -2.15
N GLY A 993 16.51 -15.09 -2.59
CA GLY A 993 15.68 -14.51 -3.65
C GLY A 993 16.16 -14.79 -5.07
N ALA A 994 17.22 -15.58 -5.26
CA ALA A 994 17.76 -15.87 -6.60
C ALA A 994 16.81 -16.75 -7.42
N VAL A 995 16.33 -16.24 -8.55
CA VAL A 995 15.40 -16.93 -9.46
C VAL A 995 16.15 -17.86 -10.41
N HIS A 996 15.56 -19.01 -10.71
CA HIS A 996 16.03 -19.98 -11.70
C HIS A 996 14.91 -20.33 -12.69
N LYS A 997 15.19 -20.18 -13.99
CA LYS A 997 14.26 -20.41 -15.10
C LYS A 997 14.57 -21.72 -15.82
N TYR A 998 13.55 -22.52 -16.06
CA TYR A 998 13.65 -23.87 -16.66
C TYR A 998 12.42 -24.21 -17.51
N SER A 999 12.54 -25.26 -18.32
CA SER A 999 11.41 -25.85 -19.05
C SER A 999 10.88 -27.10 -18.35
N VAL A 1000 9.56 -27.18 -18.17
CA VAL A 1000 8.87 -28.39 -17.71
C VAL A 1000 8.37 -29.18 -18.93
N PRO A 1001 8.84 -30.41 -19.16
CA PRO A 1001 8.37 -31.26 -20.25
C PRO A 1001 7.03 -31.92 -19.92
N VAL A 1002 5.97 -31.49 -20.59
CA VAL A 1002 4.59 -31.98 -20.40
C VAL A 1002 4.15 -32.82 -21.60
N ILE A 1003 3.84 -34.10 -21.37
CA ILE A 1003 3.38 -35.03 -22.41
C ILE A 1003 1.90 -34.75 -22.72
N LEU A 1004 1.61 -34.45 -23.98
CA LEU A 1004 0.27 -34.09 -24.44
C LEU A 1004 -0.46 -35.34 -24.95
N ASN A 1005 -1.28 -35.95 -24.10
CA ASN A 1005 -2.26 -36.98 -24.46
C ASN A 1005 -3.50 -36.37 -25.16
N ILE A 1006 -3.26 -35.33 -25.97
CA ILE A 1006 -4.23 -34.49 -26.66
C ILE A 1006 -4.13 -34.78 -28.18
N PRO A 1007 -5.24 -34.97 -28.91
CA PRO A 1007 -5.24 -35.10 -30.36
C PRO A 1007 -4.59 -33.90 -31.07
N GLU A 1008 -3.80 -34.15 -32.12
CA GLU A 1008 -3.19 -33.07 -32.91
C GLU A 1008 -4.23 -32.10 -33.51
N SER A 1009 -5.39 -32.61 -33.95
CA SER A 1009 -6.50 -31.78 -34.44
C SER A 1009 -7.09 -30.84 -33.38
N GLU A 1010 -6.98 -31.18 -32.11
CA GLU A 1010 -7.47 -30.37 -30.99
C GLU A 1010 -6.45 -29.28 -30.64
N LEU A 1011 -5.16 -29.64 -30.57
CA LEU A 1011 -4.05 -28.69 -30.44
C LEU A 1011 -4.04 -27.65 -31.58
N GLN A 1012 -4.22 -28.11 -32.83
CA GLN A 1012 -4.35 -27.23 -33.99
C GLN A 1012 -5.60 -26.32 -33.90
N SER A 1013 -6.72 -26.80 -33.32
CA SER A 1013 -7.93 -25.98 -33.10
C SER A 1013 -7.74 -24.88 -32.06
N TRP A 1014 -6.82 -25.07 -31.11
CA TRP A 1014 -6.44 -24.06 -30.12
C TRP A 1014 -5.39 -23.08 -30.65
N GLY A 1015 -4.82 -23.33 -31.83
CA GLY A 1015 -3.72 -22.55 -32.42
C GLY A 1015 -2.33 -22.95 -31.93
N ALA A 1016 -2.18 -24.08 -31.23
CA ALA A 1016 -0.88 -24.55 -30.76
C ALA A 1016 0.02 -25.00 -31.94
N VAL A 1017 1.20 -24.40 -32.06
CA VAL A 1017 2.12 -24.61 -33.18
C VAL A 1017 3.01 -25.84 -32.94
N HIS A 1018 3.09 -26.74 -33.92
CA HIS A 1018 4.08 -27.82 -33.91
C HIS A 1018 5.48 -27.26 -34.24
N ARG A 1019 6.38 -27.30 -33.26
CA ARG A 1019 7.76 -26.78 -33.32
C ARG A 1019 8.75 -27.74 -34.00
N GLY A 1020 8.37 -29.00 -34.21
CA GLY A 1020 9.20 -30.04 -34.84
C GLY A 1020 9.55 -31.18 -33.89
N THR A 1021 10.61 -31.92 -34.20
CA THR A 1021 11.09 -33.00 -33.32
C THR A 1021 11.83 -32.40 -32.12
N LEU A 1022 11.59 -32.93 -30.91
CA LEU A 1022 12.39 -32.61 -29.73
C LEU A 1022 13.71 -33.38 -29.80
N ASP A 1023 14.83 -32.66 -29.78
CA ASP A 1023 16.17 -33.26 -29.73
C ASP A 1023 16.64 -33.36 -28.28
N PRO A 1024 16.89 -34.58 -27.74
CA PRO A 1024 17.34 -34.77 -26.36
C PRO A 1024 18.85 -34.53 -26.16
N ASP A 1025 19.63 -34.39 -27.24
CA ASP A 1025 21.08 -34.19 -27.18
C ASP A 1025 21.49 -32.72 -27.41
N ASN A 1026 20.53 -31.82 -27.67
CA ASN A 1026 20.76 -30.38 -27.87
C ASN A 1026 21.37 -29.72 -26.62
N ALA A 1027 22.46 -28.99 -26.79
CA ALA A 1027 23.10 -28.27 -25.69
C ALA A 1027 22.28 -27.04 -25.26
N PRO A 1028 22.42 -26.56 -24.00
CA PRO A 1028 21.91 -25.25 -23.62
C PRO A 1028 22.80 -24.12 -24.19
N PRO A 1029 22.25 -22.89 -24.33
CA PRO A 1029 23.03 -21.70 -24.66
C PRO A 1029 24.23 -21.47 -23.73
N VAL A 1030 25.22 -20.72 -24.23
CA VAL A 1030 26.36 -20.24 -23.44
C VAL A 1030 26.27 -18.72 -23.32
N ALA A 1031 25.62 -18.28 -22.24
CA ALA A 1031 25.51 -16.87 -21.90
C ALA A 1031 26.78 -16.32 -21.21
N GLN A 1032 27.09 -15.03 -21.37
CA GLN A 1032 28.28 -14.39 -20.81
C GLN A 1032 27.99 -13.06 -20.09
N ASP A 1033 28.62 -12.87 -18.93
CA ASP A 1033 28.53 -11.64 -18.11
C ASP A 1033 28.90 -10.37 -18.91
N ASP A 1034 28.07 -9.35 -18.82
CA ASP A 1034 28.28 -8.03 -19.43
C ASP A 1034 28.88 -7.02 -18.43
N ILE A 1035 29.59 -6.03 -18.95
CA ILE A 1035 30.11 -4.90 -18.17
C ILE A 1035 29.79 -3.58 -18.88
N ILE A 1036 28.91 -2.79 -18.26
CA ILE A 1036 28.38 -1.53 -18.77
C ILE A 1036 28.85 -0.37 -17.88
N VAL A 1037 29.11 0.79 -18.47
CA VAL A 1037 29.38 2.05 -17.75
C VAL A 1037 28.45 3.13 -18.30
N THR A 1038 27.79 3.88 -17.42
CA THR A 1038 27.00 5.05 -17.77
C THR A 1038 27.24 6.18 -16.78
N ASN A 1039 26.79 7.39 -17.11
CA ASN A 1039 26.88 8.55 -16.23
C ASN A 1039 25.63 8.66 -15.35
N LEU A 1040 25.74 9.35 -14.22
CA LEU A 1040 24.63 9.73 -13.34
C LEU A 1040 23.48 10.35 -14.16
N GLY A 1041 22.29 9.75 -14.07
CA GLY A 1041 21.08 10.20 -14.78
C GLY A 1041 21.09 9.99 -16.30
N ALA A 1042 22.08 9.29 -16.86
CA ALA A 1042 22.13 8.98 -18.28
C ALA A 1042 21.64 7.53 -18.53
N PRO A 1043 20.55 7.32 -19.28
CA PRO A 1043 20.13 5.98 -19.69
C PRO A 1043 21.10 5.39 -20.70
N VAL A 1044 21.20 4.05 -20.72
CA VAL A 1044 22.11 3.29 -21.60
C VAL A 1044 21.39 2.10 -22.22
N VAL A 1045 21.60 1.92 -23.53
CA VAL A 1045 21.10 0.76 -24.27
C VAL A 1045 22.11 -0.38 -24.17
N ILE A 1046 21.61 -1.59 -23.92
CA ILE A 1046 22.35 -2.81 -23.65
C ILE A 1046 21.85 -3.86 -24.65
N GLU A 1047 22.77 -4.58 -25.31
CA GLU A 1047 22.46 -5.67 -26.24
C GLU A 1047 22.94 -6.99 -25.61
N PRO A 1048 22.19 -7.59 -24.66
CA PRO A 1048 22.73 -8.66 -23.80
C PRO A 1048 23.18 -9.90 -24.58
N LEU A 1049 22.44 -10.32 -25.60
CA LEU A 1049 22.75 -11.53 -26.39
C LEU A 1049 23.96 -11.39 -27.35
N LYS A 1050 24.72 -10.28 -27.29
CA LYS A 1050 25.73 -9.91 -28.30
C LYS A 1050 27.05 -10.65 -28.16
N ASN A 1051 27.37 -11.05 -26.93
CA ASN A 1051 28.53 -11.87 -26.55
C ASN A 1051 28.17 -13.37 -26.45
N ASP A 1052 26.89 -13.71 -26.41
CA ASP A 1052 26.37 -15.07 -26.25
C ASP A 1052 26.50 -15.93 -27.51
N GLY A 1053 26.30 -17.24 -27.34
CA GLY A 1053 26.20 -18.16 -28.47
C GLY A 1053 25.61 -19.52 -28.09
N ASP A 1054 25.03 -20.18 -29.08
CA ASP A 1054 24.51 -21.54 -28.96
C ASP A 1054 25.52 -22.58 -29.51
N PRO A 1055 25.75 -23.72 -28.83
CA PRO A 1055 26.72 -24.73 -29.28
C PRO A 1055 26.32 -25.48 -30.56
N ASP A 1056 25.02 -25.67 -30.80
CA ASP A 1056 24.47 -26.36 -31.97
C ASP A 1056 24.15 -25.38 -33.13
N GLY A 1057 24.18 -24.07 -32.85
CA GLY A 1057 24.01 -22.98 -33.79
C GLY A 1057 22.59 -22.44 -33.89
N ASP A 1058 21.76 -22.71 -32.88
CA ASP A 1058 20.38 -22.26 -32.79
C ASP A 1058 20.28 -20.73 -32.57
N PRO A 1059 19.22 -20.04 -33.06
CA PRO A 1059 19.01 -18.62 -32.78
C PRO A 1059 18.63 -18.39 -31.32
N LEU A 1060 19.28 -17.44 -30.65
CA LEU A 1060 18.98 -17.07 -29.27
C LEU A 1060 17.93 -15.96 -29.16
N THR A 1061 17.16 -15.99 -28.07
CA THR A 1061 16.20 -14.95 -27.66
C THR A 1061 16.37 -14.56 -26.20
N LEU A 1062 16.04 -13.30 -25.88
CA LEU A 1062 16.07 -12.76 -24.52
C LEU A 1062 14.75 -13.13 -23.82
N GLU A 1063 14.84 -13.84 -22.72
CA GLU A 1063 13.71 -14.51 -22.07
C GLU A 1063 13.65 -14.13 -20.58
N GLY A 1064 13.43 -12.84 -20.33
CA GLY A 1064 13.22 -12.24 -19.01
C GLY A 1064 14.49 -11.70 -18.34
N THR A 1065 14.27 -10.88 -17.30
CA THR A 1065 15.33 -10.25 -16.48
C THR A 1065 14.93 -10.25 -15.00
N THR A 1066 15.92 -10.12 -14.10
CA THR A 1066 15.68 -9.59 -12.75
C THR A 1066 15.81 -8.08 -12.75
N ASP A 1067 15.42 -7.45 -11.65
CA ASP A 1067 15.54 -6.01 -11.48
C ASP A 1067 16.96 -5.64 -11.01
N PRO A 1068 17.52 -4.51 -11.46
CA PRO A 1068 18.70 -3.91 -10.85
C PRO A 1068 18.29 -3.19 -9.55
N ARG A 1069 19.18 -3.09 -8.56
CA ARG A 1069 18.81 -2.52 -7.24
C ARG A 1069 18.66 -1.00 -7.31
N HIS A 1070 19.30 -0.31 -8.24
CA HIS A 1070 19.49 1.14 -8.22
C HIS A 1070 19.30 1.80 -9.59
N GLY A 1071 18.41 1.26 -10.41
CA GLY A 1071 17.83 1.86 -11.61
C GLY A 1071 16.60 1.08 -12.05
N ASP A 1072 16.08 1.40 -13.23
CA ASP A 1072 14.99 0.68 -13.88
C ASP A 1072 15.47 -0.01 -15.18
N LEU A 1073 14.67 -0.95 -15.69
CA LEU A 1073 14.85 -1.58 -17.00
C LEU A 1073 13.57 -1.48 -17.85
N ALA A 1074 13.69 -0.93 -19.05
CA ALA A 1074 12.70 -1.13 -20.11
C ALA A 1074 13.23 -2.11 -21.17
N SER A 1075 12.35 -2.98 -21.68
CA SER A 1075 12.69 -3.95 -22.73
C SER A 1075 12.33 -3.42 -24.12
N GLY A 1076 13.33 -3.30 -25.00
CA GLY A 1076 13.17 -2.89 -26.39
C GLY A 1076 12.58 -4.00 -27.26
N THR A 1077 11.78 -3.62 -28.26
CA THR A 1077 11.11 -4.56 -29.19
C THR A 1077 12.05 -5.38 -30.09
N ASP A 1078 13.35 -5.06 -30.09
CA ASP A 1078 14.41 -5.76 -30.82
C ASP A 1078 15.26 -6.71 -29.94
N GLY A 1079 14.94 -6.82 -28.64
CA GLY A 1079 15.71 -7.61 -27.67
C GLY A 1079 16.87 -6.84 -27.01
N SER A 1080 16.96 -5.52 -27.24
CA SER A 1080 17.79 -4.64 -26.40
C SER A 1080 17.11 -4.33 -25.07
N LEU A 1081 17.89 -3.88 -24.09
CA LEU A 1081 17.42 -3.39 -22.80
C LEU A 1081 17.87 -1.94 -22.60
N VAL A 1082 17.01 -1.11 -22.03
CA VAL A 1082 17.34 0.28 -21.63
C VAL A 1082 17.41 0.33 -20.12
N TYR A 1083 18.62 0.48 -19.57
CA TYR A 1083 18.81 0.76 -18.14
C TYR A 1083 18.87 2.27 -17.91
N ARG A 1084 18.14 2.78 -16.91
CA ARG A 1084 18.27 4.17 -16.44
C ARG A 1084 18.68 4.17 -14.95
N PRO A 1085 19.74 4.89 -14.54
CA PRO A 1085 20.10 4.98 -13.12
C PRO A 1085 19.04 5.72 -12.30
N ASN A 1086 18.72 5.21 -11.10
CA ASN A 1086 17.81 5.89 -10.18
C ASN A 1086 18.34 7.31 -9.87
N PRO A 1087 17.48 8.35 -9.80
CA PRO A 1087 17.91 9.73 -9.61
C PRO A 1087 18.84 9.91 -8.40
N GLY A 1088 20.02 10.50 -8.64
CA GLY A 1088 21.06 10.70 -7.63
C GLY A 1088 22.02 9.52 -7.43
N ARG A 1089 21.86 8.38 -8.12
CA ARG A 1089 22.70 7.20 -7.93
C ARG A 1089 24.06 7.30 -8.63
N VAL A 1090 25.12 6.98 -7.88
CA VAL A 1090 26.45 6.61 -8.39
C VAL A 1090 26.92 5.30 -7.77
N GLY A 1091 27.93 4.65 -8.36
CA GLY A 1091 28.46 3.37 -7.93
C GLY A 1091 27.97 2.19 -8.79
N THR A 1092 28.11 0.97 -8.26
CA THR A 1092 27.74 -0.25 -9.00
C THR A 1092 26.27 -0.61 -8.85
N ASP A 1093 25.77 -1.31 -9.88
CA ASP A 1093 24.48 -2.00 -9.92
C ASP A 1093 24.60 -3.27 -10.78
N ALA A 1094 23.63 -4.19 -10.71
CA ALA A 1094 23.62 -5.40 -11.54
C ALA A 1094 22.23 -6.04 -11.65
N PHE A 1095 21.96 -6.70 -12.78
CA PHE A 1095 20.79 -7.54 -12.98
C PHE A 1095 21.16 -8.85 -13.71
N THR A 1096 20.30 -9.86 -13.63
CA THR A 1096 20.44 -11.14 -14.37
C THR A 1096 19.49 -11.15 -15.56
N TYR A 1097 19.91 -11.72 -16.68
CA TYR A 1097 19.04 -12.05 -17.81
C TYR A 1097 19.18 -13.54 -18.17
N TRP A 1098 18.23 -14.05 -18.97
CA TRP A 1098 18.31 -15.39 -19.54
C TRP A 1098 18.34 -15.35 -21.07
N ALA A 1099 19.37 -15.93 -21.67
CA ALA A 1099 19.37 -16.32 -23.07
C ALA A 1099 18.66 -17.67 -23.22
N ALA A 1100 17.84 -17.83 -24.25
CA ALA A 1100 17.11 -19.07 -24.57
C ALA A 1100 17.32 -19.51 -26.01
N ASP A 1101 17.29 -20.82 -26.26
CA ASP A 1101 17.33 -21.41 -27.60
C ASP A 1101 15.92 -21.71 -28.16
N SER A 1102 15.84 -22.29 -29.37
CA SER A 1102 14.57 -22.71 -29.97
C SER A 1102 14.04 -24.05 -29.41
N LYS A 1103 14.73 -24.65 -28.44
CA LYS A 1103 14.44 -25.98 -27.85
C LYS A 1103 14.04 -25.91 -26.38
N GLY A 1104 13.94 -24.72 -25.79
CA GLY A 1104 13.49 -24.51 -24.41
C GLY A 1104 14.58 -24.65 -23.35
N ASN A 1105 15.86 -24.61 -23.72
CA ASN A 1105 16.95 -24.45 -22.76
C ASN A 1105 17.15 -22.96 -22.42
N TYR A 1106 17.65 -22.68 -21.21
CA TYR A 1106 17.95 -21.33 -20.72
C TYR A 1106 19.35 -21.26 -20.12
N ALA A 1107 20.05 -20.14 -20.32
CA ALA A 1107 21.33 -19.85 -19.70
C ALA A 1107 21.31 -18.44 -19.05
N PRO A 1108 21.54 -18.33 -17.72
CA PRO A 1108 21.62 -17.04 -17.05
C PRO A 1108 22.99 -16.37 -17.21
N ALA A 1109 23.02 -15.04 -17.32
CA ALA A 1109 24.23 -14.22 -17.17
C ALA A 1109 23.93 -12.90 -16.46
N THR A 1110 24.96 -12.29 -15.83
CA THR A 1110 24.81 -11.03 -15.10
C THR A 1110 25.30 -9.84 -15.92
N VAL A 1111 24.47 -8.81 -16.08
CA VAL A 1111 24.91 -7.49 -16.54
C VAL A 1111 25.38 -6.68 -15.34
N ARG A 1112 26.62 -6.20 -15.37
CA ARG A 1112 27.23 -5.40 -14.29
C ARG A 1112 27.38 -3.96 -14.74
N ILE A 1113 26.69 -3.04 -14.08
CA ILE A 1113 26.68 -1.62 -14.44
C ILE A 1113 27.50 -0.81 -13.44
N THR A 1114 28.27 0.15 -13.92
CA THR A 1114 28.90 1.18 -13.09
C THR A 1114 28.39 2.56 -13.50
N VAL A 1115 27.74 3.26 -12.57
CA VAL A 1115 27.25 4.62 -12.74
C VAL A 1115 28.28 5.60 -12.18
N VAL A 1116 28.81 6.50 -13.01
CA VAL A 1116 29.87 7.44 -12.64
C VAL A 1116 29.41 8.91 -12.69
N GLU A 1117 30.14 9.79 -12.01
CA GLU A 1117 30.00 11.24 -12.23
C GLU A 1117 30.58 11.63 -13.62
N PRO A 1118 30.02 12.64 -14.32
CA PRO A 1118 30.43 13.02 -15.69
C PRO A 1118 31.85 13.63 -15.85
#